data_AF-A0A6M2ABE7-F1
#
_entry.id   AF-A0A6M2ABE7-F1
#
_cell.length_a   1.000
_cell.length_b   1.000
_cell.length_c   1.000
_cell.angle_alpha   90.00
_cell.angle_beta   90.00
_cell.angle_gamma   90.00
#
_symmetry.space_group_name_H-M   'P 1'
#
loop_
_entity.id
_entity.type
_entity.pdbx_description
1 polymer ?
#
loop_
_entity_poly.entity_id
_entity_poly.type
_entity_poly.pdbx_seq_one_letter_code
_entity_poly.pdbx_strand_id
1 'polypeptide(L)'
;MSLAVHASPIQKYLDQEEYEKAFDRVEAFFLQQPEDAKVFAEICELLEALFPHLSKENQEKLLEKACKEISRFPGLKKEQQRMLELYGELFLEKVPDLENLVRATRCLSISLALGGDLSLHKSLSRPFLHKALEGFEVQLQQAAGKGEVGRFQQLLEAISIWHQKFSQSSLDIQKFYEKARLVYRDLNEKNKVQFSSFLEVIERGEKLVIPLKSQKFLTQGYHKRLEEVRSCFQEQGEVRVLQQKRAAKMQEFFHELLDDAIFMLGEPLCQYDIRAMGSLAREEVCPYSDLEYFILIEKEEGRRYFQKLAQIFDLQILSLGETDPKHQELFNFGQKFGLEIDHQANPAFHDSLIGRAEGLLALPEEPNEDDLKAYKAKLRSVSLHGNHTFETPKIDLTKYAQKLLEMRRVDFEKLQILQGEVCAIKQDFVEPLFHFLGDLGLLLGLEECNTLDLIKQLPFFTDLSKRLLEESVSDLYHLRIRLHAESEGIQEEASLIPSLQLPVLKEQEKEALHKTHQLVLLPLYQANLEEKEIDLLKMAMQQPTEEKVRSTARFLQHASIEIHQEYYQMLSSPDHVELQALYQAPQEIQKVLREIPNRAGYRQSRKTEDQELRSRLSLITTEDPSSEIKIRCPLLDKELYLKPDAVKDLIGSKGHIQKGYQNSLHNVSAHGDLHFKELPYQPLMEYAIHSLTHRIMGKATPATTLARIEIPDKKLVYPVVISETISGKEINPKEALDKKHLTWLRLCEILTKPGDGRLSNYLVRQRKVYCIHNDISFMEPVLKPRVGERKVTFCSTLFTRDQSLDKSVLQKFCQLEPDLILTNWLEELQKQEEAYLSLFPDPKELQTFYEQDKDKRFTPTLLLAKGAISTLCMQFYHLQDVLRNKVLEQPTLLLRELISLQNTEKNRVGPLVERQYEKTFSKSFEKRLEAATATRTDQSMTSQKAMQLNYKTIPTFEEIQKRRTYSLQEALQELCLLETQKLWNQVSITKNSEKYSLEADFSSIEDPEREKLLLKALQFLYEAKKQKPTSITLRNTKNLTPAILGKLLHPGLRALDLSYGALVSDTGFLFNATTLSQIETLSPHLEELHLEGCPALRNPVFKLPNLKRLNLSHCSNLVSFKGEYFTLQEFKVNHYSGRAFLDTK
;
A
#
# COMPACT_ATOMS: atom_id res chain seq x y z
N MET A 1 -45.34 4.77 46.28
CA MET A 1 -45.78 5.59 47.43
C MET A 1 -45.28 7.05 47.36
N SER A 2 -44.34 7.40 46.46
CA SER A 2 -43.70 8.73 46.33
C SER A 2 -44.51 9.76 45.52
N LEU A 3 -45.17 9.37 44.43
CA LEU A 3 -45.89 10.28 43.51
C LEU A 3 -46.94 11.17 44.20
N ALA A 4 -47.82 10.59 45.02
CA ALA A 4 -48.86 11.32 45.73
C ALA A 4 -48.33 12.26 46.83
N VAL A 5 -47.09 12.06 47.29
CA VAL A 5 -46.48 12.84 48.40
C VAL A 5 -45.82 14.13 47.89
N HIS A 6 -45.31 14.12 46.66
CA HIS A 6 -44.59 15.26 46.09
C HIS A 6 -45.42 16.05 45.07
N ALA A 7 -46.01 15.40 44.06
CA ALA A 7 -46.69 16.09 42.96
C ALA A 7 -48.07 16.65 43.35
N SER A 8 -48.87 15.90 44.12
CA SER A 8 -50.24 16.31 44.49
C SER A 8 -50.32 17.61 45.31
N PRO A 9 -49.44 17.87 46.31
CA PRO A 9 -49.41 19.15 47.00
C PRO A 9 -49.03 20.33 46.09
N ILE A 10 -48.09 20.14 45.17
CA ILE A 10 -47.64 21.19 44.24
C ILE A 10 -48.77 21.56 43.28
N GLN A 11 -49.42 20.56 42.66
CA GLN A 11 -50.58 20.79 41.80
C GLN A 11 -51.71 21.51 42.55
N LYS A 12 -51.99 21.11 43.80
CA LYS A 12 -53.00 21.79 44.63
C LYS A 12 -52.65 23.27 44.87
N TYR A 13 -51.40 23.60 45.14
CA TYR A 13 -50.98 25.00 45.31
C TYR A 13 -51.07 25.78 43.99
N LEU A 14 -50.73 25.17 42.85
CA LEU A 14 -50.92 25.76 41.53
C LEU A 14 -52.41 26.06 41.25
N ASP A 15 -53.29 25.09 41.49
CA ASP A 15 -54.74 25.25 41.30
C ASP A 15 -55.36 26.33 42.22
N GLN A 16 -54.72 26.61 43.36
CA GLN A 16 -55.12 27.62 44.34
C GLN A 16 -54.39 28.97 44.15
N GLU A 17 -53.58 29.11 43.09
CA GLU A 17 -52.73 30.29 42.82
C GLU A 17 -51.75 30.65 43.95
N GLU A 18 -51.37 29.66 44.79
CA GLU A 18 -50.42 29.82 45.89
C GLU A 18 -48.97 29.54 45.43
N TYR A 19 -48.47 30.31 44.47
CA TYR A 19 -47.21 30.04 43.75
C TYR A 19 -45.95 29.97 44.63
N GLU A 20 -45.84 30.78 45.68
CA GLU A 20 -44.70 30.72 46.62
C GLU A 20 -44.66 29.39 47.38
N LYS A 21 -45.82 28.85 47.78
CA LYS A 21 -45.87 27.54 48.43
C LYS A 21 -45.56 26.40 47.47
N ALA A 22 -45.95 26.54 46.20
CA ALA A 22 -45.56 25.62 45.15
C ALA A 22 -44.03 25.66 44.93
N PHE A 23 -43.43 26.85 44.88
CA PHE A 23 -41.97 27.05 44.77
C PHE A 23 -41.21 26.37 45.91
N ASP A 24 -41.55 26.67 47.17
CA ASP A 24 -40.89 26.08 48.34
C ASP A 24 -40.94 24.55 48.31
N ARG A 25 -42.04 23.99 47.80
CA ARG A 25 -42.24 22.55 47.73
C ARG A 25 -41.43 21.90 46.62
N VAL A 26 -41.31 22.54 45.45
CA VAL A 26 -40.44 22.10 44.35
C VAL A 26 -38.96 22.21 44.76
N GLU A 27 -38.58 23.31 45.42
CA GLU A 27 -37.23 23.48 45.96
C GLU A 27 -36.88 22.41 47.00
N ALA A 28 -37.79 22.11 47.93
CA ALA A 28 -37.62 21.05 48.91
C ALA A 28 -37.51 19.66 48.26
N PHE A 29 -38.16 19.42 47.13
CA PHE A 29 -38.02 18.17 46.38
C PHE A 29 -36.59 18.02 45.83
N PHE A 30 -36.03 19.06 45.20
CA PHE A 30 -34.66 19.00 44.69
C PHE A 30 -33.60 18.88 45.80
N LEU A 31 -33.85 19.44 46.98
CA LEU A 31 -32.97 19.27 48.16
C LEU A 31 -32.90 17.82 48.66
N GLN A 32 -33.89 16.99 48.36
CA GLN A 32 -33.95 15.59 48.79
C GLN A 32 -33.25 14.62 47.82
N GLN A 33 -32.61 15.11 46.75
CA GLN A 33 -31.96 14.30 45.71
C GLN A 33 -32.88 13.20 45.15
N PRO A 34 -33.77 13.54 44.21
CA PRO A 34 -34.76 12.60 43.72
C PRO A 34 -34.14 11.36 43.08
N GLU A 35 -34.70 10.18 43.39
CA GLU A 35 -34.24 8.87 42.88
C GLU A 35 -35.20 8.23 41.87
N ASP A 36 -36.47 8.69 41.84
CA ASP A 36 -37.53 8.11 40.99
C ASP A 36 -37.74 8.96 39.74
N ALA A 37 -37.33 8.41 38.58
CA ALA A 37 -37.42 9.08 37.28
C ALA A 37 -38.86 9.47 36.90
N LYS A 38 -39.87 8.68 37.30
CA LYS A 38 -41.27 8.98 36.97
C LYS A 38 -41.79 10.15 37.80
N VAL A 39 -41.45 10.18 39.09
CA VAL A 39 -41.77 11.33 39.96
C VAL A 39 -41.07 12.58 39.45
N PHE A 40 -39.80 12.46 39.04
CA PHE A 40 -39.04 13.58 38.50
C PHE A 40 -39.70 14.18 37.25
N ALA A 41 -40.13 13.33 36.31
CA ALA A 41 -40.80 13.76 35.09
C ALA A 41 -42.10 14.55 35.39
N GLU A 42 -42.94 14.06 36.31
CA GLU A 42 -44.15 14.78 36.73
C GLU A 42 -43.83 16.12 37.41
N ILE A 43 -42.76 16.18 38.21
CA ILE A 43 -42.30 17.44 38.82
C ILE A 43 -41.80 18.42 37.75
N CYS A 44 -41.15 17.96 36.67
CA CYS A 44 -40.78 18.82 35.54
C CYS A 44 -42.01 19.45 34.88
N GLU A 45 -43.10 18.70 34.66
CA GLU A 45 -44.34 19.26 34.10
C GLU A 45 -44.95 20.33 35.01
N LEU A 46 -44.97 20.08 36.32
CA LEU A 46 -45.47 21.05 37.33
C LEU A 46 -44.57 22.28 37.42
N LEU A 47 -43.26 22.10 37.30
CA LEU A 47 -42.29 23.17 37.26
C LEU A 47 -42.59 24.08 36.04
N GLU A 48 -42.81 23.53 34.85
CA GLU A 48 -43.19 24.32 33.67
C GLU A 48 -44.45 25.17 33.88
N ALA A 49 -45.46 24.61 34.56
CA ALA A 49 -46.68 25.33 34.88
C ALA A 49 -46.45 26.46 35.91
N LEU A 50 -45.53 26.25 36.86
CA LEU A 50 -45.19 27.23 37.90
C LEU A 50 -44.38 28.41 37.35
N PHE A 51 -43.53 28.16 36.37
CA PHE A 51 -42.55 29.11 35.85
C PHE A 51 -43.06 30.52 35.54
N PRO A 52 -44.17 30.71 34.78
CA PRO A 52 -44.65 32.03 34.40
C PRO A 52 -45.01 32.94 35.59
N HIS A 53 -45.16 32.36 36.78
CA HIS A 53 -45.60 33.04 37.99
C HIS A 53 -44.44 33.36 38.96
N LEU A 54 -43.22 32.89 38.67
CA LEU A 54 -42.03 33.10 39.51
C LEU A 54 -41.22 34.33 39.09
N SER A 55 -40.47 34.89 40.05
CA SER A 55 -39.41 35.85 39.75
C SER A 55 -38.30 35.20 38.92
N LYS A 56 -37.56 35.99 38.14
CA LYS A 56 -36.44 35.50 37.31
C LYS A 56 -35.36 34.79 38.11
N GLU A 57 -35.07 35.30 39.32
CA GLU A 57 -34.11 34.69 40.26
C GLU A 57 -34.58 33.31 40.72
N ASN A 58 -35.87 33.15 41.03
CA ASN A 58 -36.45 31.87 41.42
C ASN A 58 -36.52 30.89 40.24
N GLN A 59 -36.80 31.36 39.01
CA GLN A 59 -36.75 30.54 37.80
C GLN A 59 -35.34 29.94 37.58
N GLU A 60 -34.30 30.77 37.69
CA GLU A 60 -32.91 30.34 37.54
C GLU A 60 -32.53 29.28 38.58
N LYS A 61 -32.81 29.58 39.86
CA LYS A 61 -32.46 28.70 40.98
C LYS A 61 -33.09 27.31 40.83
N LEU A 62 -34.34 27.22 40.36
CA LEU A 62 -35.01 25.95 40.13
C LEU A 62 -34.47 25.23 38.90
N LEU A 63 -34.19 25.96 37.81
CA LEU A 63 -33.66 25.38 36.58
C LEU A 63 -32.26 24.81 36.73
N GLU A 64 -31.38 25.53 37.42
CA GLU A 64 -30.02 25.06 37.66
C GLU A 64 -30.04 23.72 38.41
N LYS A 65 -30.89 23.62 39.44
CA LYS A 65 -31.12 22.38 40.19
C LYS A 65 -31.76 21.30 39.34
N ALA A 66 -32.80 21.64 38.57
CA ALA A 66 -33.50 20.69 37.70
C ALA A 66 -32.57 20.11 36.63
N CYS A 67 -31.80 20.95 35.94
CA CYS A 67 -30.80 20.54 34.94
C CYS A 67 -29.69 19.67 35.54
N LYS A 68 -29.23 20.01 36.75
CA LYS A 68 -28.23 19.21 37.47
C LYS A 68 -28.77 17.81 37.80
N GLU A 69 -29.96 17.72 38.38
CA GLU A 69 -30.54 16.44 38.79
C GLU A 69 -31.03 15.60 37.61
N ILE A 70 -31.59 16.22 36.55
CA ILE A 70 -32.14 15.51 35.39
C ILE A 70 -31.05 14.82 34.55
N SER A 71 -29.80 15.27 34.65
CA SER A 71 -28.64 14.58 34.05
C SER A 71 -28.45 13.15 34.59
N ARG A 72 -28.94 12.85 35.80
CA ARG A 72 -28.90 11.51 36.42
C ARG A 72 -29.92 10.55 35.80
N PHE A 73 -30.86 11.05 34.99
CA PHE A 73 -31.96 10.29 34.40
C PHE A 73 -31.90 10.28 32.86
N PRO A 74 -30.97 9.52 32.25
CA PRO A 74 -30.77 9.53 30.78
C PRO A 74 -31.98 9.08 29.95
N GLY A 75 -32.98 8.45 30.58
CA GLY A 75 -34.23 8.05 29.94
C GLY A 75 -35.24 9.20 29.72
N LEU A 76 -35.08 10.34 30.38
CA LEU A 76 -36.02 11.47 30.36
C LEU A 76 -35.66 12.51 29.28
N LYS A 77 -35.44 12.07 28.03
CA LYS A 77 -34.92 12.93 26.96
C LYS A 77 -35.80 14.15 26.66
N LYS A 78 -37.13 13.97 26.72
CA LYS A 78 -38.09 15.04 26.43
C LYS A 78 -38.04 16.13 27.50
N GLU A 79 -37.98 15.71 28.77
CA GLU A 79 -37.89 16.61 29.91
C GLU A 79 -36.53 17.30 29.96
N GLN A 80 -35.44 16.58 29.63
CA GLN A 80 -34.09 17.15 29.48
C GLN A 80 -34.07 18.26 28.43
N GLN A 81 -34.57 17.95 27.24
CA GLN A 81 -34.71 18.92 26.15
C GLN A 81 -35.47 20.16 26.63
N ARG A 82 -36.62 19.95 27.30
CA ARG A 82 -37.50 21.05 27.71
C ARG A 82 -36.91 21.93 28.80
N MET A 83 -36.23 21.35 29.79
CA MET A 83 -35.53 22.13 30.83
C MET A 83 -34.39 22.96 30.24
N LEU A 84 -33.66 22.40 29.28
CA LEU A 84 -32.59 23.11 28.57
C LEU A 84 -33.13 24.27 27.72
N GLU A 85 -34.27 24.11 27.06
CA GLU A 85 -34.93 25.20 26.34
C GLU A 85 -35.27 26.36 27.28
N LEU A 86 -35.92 26.06 28.41
CA LEU A 86 -36.31 27.08 29.40
C LEU A 86 -35.09 27.77 30.01
N TYR A 87 -34.02 27.01 30.29
CA TYR A 87 -32.80 27.57 30.85
C TYR A 87 -32.04 28.42 29.85
N GLY A 88 -31.97 27.98 28.59
CA GLY A 88 -31.38 28.76 27.51
C GLY A 88 -32.11 30.08 27.26
N GLU A 89 -33.44 30.06 27.18
CA GLU A 89 -34.25 31.28 27.02
C GLU A 89 -34.10 32.25 28.20
N LEU A 90 -34.00 31.73 29.43
CA LEU A 90 -33.77 32.55 30.61
C LEU A 90 -32.47 33.36 30.51
N PHE A 91 -31.37 32.74 30.05
CA PHE A 91 -30.09 33.43 29.86
C PHE A 91 -30.11 34.42 28.69
N LEU A 92 -30.90 34.18 27.65
CA LEU A 92 -31.09 35.15 26.56
C LEU A 92 -31.82 36.42 27.01
N GLU A 93 -32.69 36.32 28.03
CA GLU A 93 -33.43 37.48 28.57
C GLU A 93 -32.62 38.30 29.58
N LYS A 94 -31.52 37.74 30.11
CA LYS A 94 -30.60 38.46 31.01
C LYS A 94 -29.79 39.52 30.26
N VAL A 95 -29.10 40.37 31.01
CA VAL A 95 -28.12 41.30 30.43
C VAL A 95 -27.12 40.48 29.60
N PRO A 96 -26.98 40.76 28.30
CA PRO A 96 -26.20 39.93 27.40
C PRO A 96 -24.70 40.20 27.62
N ASP A 97 -24.09 39.44 28.52
CA ASP A 97 -22.64 39.27 28.60
C ASP A 97 -22.20 37.97 27.92
N LEU A 98 -20.89 37.78 27.73
CA LEU A 98 -20.38 36.61 27.02
C LEU A 98 -20.76 35.29 27.73
N GLU A 99 -20.72 35.27 29.06
CA GLU A 99 -20.97 34.06 29.83
C GLU A 99 -22.43 33.61 29.70
N ASN A 100 -23.38 34.54 29.81
CA ASN A 100 -24.80 34.27 29.61
C ASN A 100 -25.08 33.81 28.17
N LEU A 101 -24.46 34.43 27.16
CA LEU A 101 -24.64 34.04 25.76
C LEU A 101 -24.06 32.64 25.47
N VAL A 102 -22.90 32.30 26.04
CA VAL A 102 -22.30 30.96 25.91
C VAL A 102 -23.20 29.92 26.58
N ARG A 103 -23.66 30.18 27.81
CA ARG A 103 -24.58 29.30 28.55
C ARG A 103 -25.89 29.08 27.78
N ALA A 104 -26.49 30.16 27.27
CA ALA A 104 -27.69 30.10 26.44
C ALA A 104 -27.49 29.26 25.18
N THR A 105 -26.43 29.56 24.41
CA THR A 105 -26.13 28.87 23.15
C THR A 105 -25.93 27.38 23.37
N ARG A 106 -25.18 27.00 24.42
CA ARG A 106 -24.97 25.59 24.79
C ARG A 106 -26.28 24.89 25.16
N CYS A 107 -27.09 25.48 26.05
CA CYS A 107 -28.35 24.83 26.46
C CYS A 107 -29.27 24.60 25.25
N LEU A 108 -29.39 25.60 24.38
CA LEU A 108 -30.25 25.52 23.20
C LEU A 108 -29.69 24.55 22.14
N SER A 109 -28.37 24.46 21.96
CA SER A 109 -27.75 23.56 20.99
C SER A 109 -27.78 22.11 21.47
N ILE A 110 -27.57 21.87 22.76
CA ILE A 110 -27.77 20.57 23.41
C ILE A 110 -29.26 20.17 23.27
N SER A 111 -30.20 21.06 23.55
CA SER A 111 -31.62 20.78 23.38
C SER A 111 -31.96 20.36 21.94
N LEU A 112 -31.43 21.09 20.94
CA LEU A 112 -31.57 20.75 19.54
C LEU A 112 -31.05 19.33 19.24
N ALA A 113 -29.85 18.99 19.71
CA ALA A 113 -29.25 17.66 19.50
C ALA A 113 -29.97 16.52 20.25
N LEU A 114 -30.74 16.81 21.32
CA LEU A 114 -31.61 15.82 22.00
C LEU A 114 -32.94 15.53 21.26
N GLY A 115 -33.27 16.30 20.22
CA GLY A 115 -34.52 16.16 19.46
C GLY A 115 -35.35 17.43 19.33
N GLY A 116 -34.73 18.61 19.54
CA GLY A 116 -35.39 19.91 19.47
C GLY A 116 -35.97 20.28 18.10
N ASP A 117 -36.98 21.17 18.13
CA ASP A 117 -37.61 21.70 16.90
C ASP A 117 -36.63 22.62 16.15
N LEU A 118 -36.71 22.61 14.82
CA LEU A 118 -36.04 23.57 13.93
C LEU A 118 -36.32 25.03 14.32
N SER A 119 -37.40 25.32 15.04
CA SER A 119 -37.66 26.65 15.60
C SER A 119 -36.57 27.13 16.58
N LEU A 120 -35.83 26.23 17.24
CA LEU A 120 -34.75 26.60 18.18
C LEU A 120 -33.55 27.26 17.48
N HIS A 121 -33.36 27.01 16.18
CA HIS A 121 -32.36 27.73 15.40
C HIS A 121 -32.61 29.25 15.41
N LYS A 122 -33.86 29.70 15.61
CA LYS A 122 -34.20 31.11 15.82
C LYS A 122 -33.56 31.64 17.10
N SER A 123 -33.71 30.91 18.22
CA SER A 123 -33.16 31.28 19.52
C SER A 123 -31.64 31.22 19.52
N LEU A 124 -31.04 30.22 18.87
CA LEU A 124 -29.59 30.11 18.65
C LEU A 124 -29.01 31.26 17.82
N SER A 125 -29.82 31.99 17.04
CA SER A 125 -29.34 33.12 16.25
C SER A 125 -29.28 34.44 17.03
N ARG A 126 -29.98 34.53 18.18
CA ARG A 126 -30.02 35.75 19.01
C ARG A 126 -28.65 36.15 19.60
N PRO A 127 -27.82 35.23 20.13
CA PRO A 127 -26.49 35.57 20.62
C PRO A 127 -25.61 36.30 19.61
N PHE A 128 -25.67 35.90 18.34
CA PHE A 128 -24.92 36.55 17.26
C PHE A 128 -25.40 37.97 17.00
N LEU A 129 -26.72 38.18 16.97
CA LEU A 129 -27.33 39.50 16.82
C LEU A 129 -26.98 40.43 17.99
N HIS A 130 -26.93 39.91 19.21
CA HIS A 130 -26.49 40.70 20.37
C HIS A 130 -25.04 41.17 20.20
N LYS A 131 -24.14 40.29 19.76
CA LYS A 131 -22.74 40.67 19.52
C LYS A 131 -22.57 41.65 18.36
N ALA A 132 -23.35 41.50 17.28
CA ALA A 132 -23.39 42.45 16.19
C ALA A 132 -23.90 43.84 16.66
N LEU A 133 -24.97 43.87 17.45
CA LEU A 133 -25.55 45.11 17.98
C LEU A 133 -24.58 45.89 18.89
N GLU A 134 -23.78 45.19 19.70
CA GLU A 134 -22.78 45.79 20.61
C GLU A 134 -21.74 46.65 19.86
N GLY A 135 -21.37 46.25 18.64
CA GLY A 135 -20.41 46.99 17.80
C GLY A 135 -21.06 48.03 16.87
N PHE A 136 -22.34 47.85 16.55
CA PHE A 136 -23.01 48.56 15.47
C PHE A 136 -23.03 50.10 15.64
N GLU A 137 -23.40 50.58 16.83
CA GLU A 137 -23.46 52.02 17.10
C GLU A 137 -22.10 52.71 16.92
N VAL A 138 -21.04 52.07 17.44
CA VAL A 138 -19.67 52.59 17.35
C VAL A 138 -19.21 52.68 15.90
N GLN A 139 -19.57 51.70 15.07
CA GLN A 139 -19.22 51.72 13.65
C GLN A 139 -19.92 52.83 12.88
N LEU A 140 -21.21 53.05 13.14
CA LEU A 140 -21.94 54.17 12.55
C LEU A 140 -21.33 55.51 12.98
N GLN A 141 -20.98 55.66 14.26
CA GLN A 141 -20.31 56.86 14.77
C GLN A 141 -18.94 57.07 14.12
N GLN A 142 -18.16 56.01 13.92
CA GLN A 142 -16.85 56.09 13.26
C GLN A 142 -16.96 56.48 11.79
N ALA A 143 -17.85 55.81 11.03
CA ALA A 143 -18.10 56.14 9.63
C ALA A 143 -18.55 57.59 9.47
N ALA A 144 -19.46 58.03 10.34
CA ALA A 144 -19.95 59.39 10.32
C ALA A 144 -18.92 60.43 10.79
N GLY A 145 -18.06 60.06 11.76
CA GLY A 145 -16.92 60.86 12.23
C GLY A 145 -15.93 61.15 11.10
N LYS A 146 -15.60 60.12 10.31
CA LYS A 146 -14.69 60.20 9.15
C LYS A 146 -15.33 60.77 7.88
N GLY A 147 -16.65 60.97 7.87
CA GLY A 147 -17.38 61.49 6.70
C GLY A 147 -17.63 60.46 5.60
N GLU A 148 -17.52 59.16 5.91
CA GLU A 148 -17.65 58.04 4.96
C GLU A 148 -19.14 57.71 4.68
N VAL A 149 -19.80 58.52 3.85
CA VAL A 149 -21.24 58.37 3.51
C VAL A 149 -21.58 56.97 2.98
N GLY A 150 -20.75 56.42 2.08
CA GLY A 150 -20.96 55.09 1.52
C GLY A 150 -20.88 53.96 2.56
N ARG A 151 -19.94 54.04 3.52
CA ARG A 151 -19.83 53.06 4.61
C ARG A 151 -21.04 53.13 5.56
N PHE A 152 -21.50 54.35 5.85
CA PHE A 152 -22.70 54.56 6.65
C PHE A 152 -23.93 53.91 6.00
N GLN A 153 -24.07 54.05 4.67
CA GLN A 153 -25.12 53.37 3.91
C GLN A 153 -25.01 51.84 4.00
N GLN A 154 -23.81 51.28 3.79
CA GLN A 154 -23.57 49.84 3.86
C GLN A 154 -23.97 49.25 5.22
N LEU A 155 -23.66 49.95 6.32
CA LEU A 155 -24.04 49.53 7.68
C LEU A 155 -25.56 49.50 7.85
N LEU A 156 -26.30 50.46 7.27
CA LEU A 156 -27.77 50.45 7.32
C LEU A 156 -28.38 49.35 6.45
N GLU A 157 -27.79 49.09 5.27
CA GLU A 157 -28.19 47.99 4.38
C GLU A 157 -27.96 46.63 5.03
N ALA A 158 -26.86 46.48 5.79
CA ALA A 158 -26.54 45.27 6.54
C ALA A 158 -27.63 44.86 7.53
N ILE A 159 -28.36 45.80 8.15
CA ILE A 159 -29.49 45.50 9.05
C ILE A 159 -30.54 44.62 8.35
N SER A 160 -30.85 44.92 7.09
CA SER A 160 -31.84 44.16 6.31
C SER A 160 -31.34 42.75 5.97
N ILE A 161 -30.04 42.60 5.69
CA ILE A 161 -29.40 41.32 5.44
C ILE A 161 -29.34 40.51 6.74
N TRP A 162 -29.03 41.15 7.87
CA TRP A 162 -29.06 40.51 9.18
C TRP A 162 -30.47 40.05 9.55
N HIS A 163 -31.48 40.84 9.24
CA HIS A 163 -32.87 40.42 9.41
C HIS A 163 -33.16 39.16 8.58
N GLN A 164 -32.77 39.12 7.30
CA GLN A 164 -32.99 37.95 6.44
C GLN A 164 -32.18 36.71 6.83
N LYS A 165 -30.93 36.87 7.30
CA LYS A 165 -30.05 35.74 7.63
C LYS A 165 -30.27 35.21 9.05
N PHE A 166 -30.62 36.06 10.02
CA PHE A 166 -30.52 35.76 11.45
C PHE A 166 -31.83 35.89 12.24
N SER A 167 -32.93 36.47 11.70
CA SER A 167 -34.10 36.80 12.54
C SER A 167 -35.50 36.76 11.89
N GLN A 168 -36.50 36.33 12.67
CA GLN A 168 -37.92 36.75 12.55
C GLN A 168 -38.39 37.53 13.80
N SER A 169 -37.51 37.85 14.76
CA SER A 169 -37.79 38.71 15.91
C SER A 169 -37.67 40.16 15.48
N SER A 170 -38.81 40.80 15.19
CA SER A 170 -38.86 42.21 14.78
C SER A 170 -38.26 43.15 15.84
N LEU A 171 -38.31 42.76 17.12
CA LEU A 171 -37.84 43.58 18.25
C LEU A 171 -36.31 43.74 18.29
N ASP A 172 -35.55 42.68 17.97
CA ASP A 172 -34.08 42.75 18.03
C ASP A 172 -33.51 43.53 16.84
N ILE A 173 -34.15 43.44 15.68
CA ILE A 173 -33.82 44.25 14.50
C ILE A 173 -34.19 45.72 14.70
N GLN A 174 -35.29 46.00 15.40
CA GLN A 174 -35.71 47.36 15.74
C GLN A 174 -34.63 48.10 16.54
N LYS A 175 -33.93 47.41 17.46
CA LYS A 175 -32.81 48.00 18.23
C LYS A 175 -31.69 48.53 17.34
N PHE A 176 -31.40 47.90 16.20
CA PHE A 176 -30.40 48.42 15.25
C PHE A 176 -30.84 49.75 14.63
N TYR A 177 -32.10 49.85 14.18
CA TYR A 177 -32.66 51.08 13.64
C TYR A 177 -32.76 52.19 14.71
N GLU A 178 -33.08 51.84 15.96
CA GLU A 178 -33.06 52.78 17.09
C GLU A 178 -31.65 53.36 17.32
N LYS A 179 -30.63 52.49 17.36
CA LYS A 179 -29.22 52.93 17.44
C LYS A 179 -28.83 53.80 16.26
N ALA A 180 -29.21 53.43 15.04
CA ALA A 180 -28.96 54.24 13.85
C ALA A 180 -29.61 55.63 13.94
N ARG A 181 -30.86 55.70 14.43
CA ARG A 181 -31.59 56.96 14.65
C ARG A 181 -30.90 57.83 15.70
N LEU A 182 -30.39 57.26 16.78
CA LEU A 182 -29.64 57.97 17.81
C LEU A 182 -28.36 58.60 17.23
N VAL A 183 -27.59 57.84 16.46
CA VAL A 183 -26.39 58.36 15.77
C VAL A 183 -26.77 59.45 14.78
N TYR A 184 -27.83 59.25 13.98
CA TYR A 184 -28.32 60.27 13.05
C TYR A 184 -28.70 61.58 13.76
N ARG A 185 -29.37 61.52 14.92
CA ARG A 185 -29.75 62.72 15.69
C ARG A 185 -28.53 63.55 16.09
N ASP A 186 -27.48 62.90 16.60
CA ASP A 186 -26.21 63.56 16.95
C ASP A 186 -25.54 64.20 15.71
N LEU A 187 -25.61 63.56 14.55
CA LEU A 187 -25.08 64.13 13.29
C LEU A 187 -25.86 65.35 12.81
N ASN A 188 -27.18 65.34 12.98
CA ASN A 188 -28.05 66.45 12.63
C ASN A 188 -27.82 67.66 13.55
N GLU A 189 -27.64 67.44 14.86
CA GLU A 189 -27.25 68.48 15.82
C GLU A 189 -25.88 69.10 15.47
N LYS A 190 -24.99 68.31 14.88
CA LYS A 190 -23.67 68.75 14.39
C LYS A 190 -23.67 69.33 12.96
N ASN A 191 -24.85 69.58 12.35
CA ASN A 191 -25.03 70.14 11.01
C ASN A 191 -24.30 69.39 9.87
N LYS A 192 -24.15 68.06 9.95
CA LYS A 192 -23.53 67.27 8.87
C LYS A 192 -24.52 66.96 7.73
N VAL A 193 -24.78 67.95 6.86
CA VAL A 193 -25.79 67.92 5.77
C VAL A 193 -25.69 66.69 4.85
N GLN A 194 -24.47 66.16 4.65
CA GLN A 194 -24.21 65.01 3.76
C GLN A 194 -24.85 63.68 4.20
N PHE A 195 -25.36 63.56 5.44
CA PHE A 195 -26.04 62.35 5.93
C PHE A 195 -27.57 62.49 5.99
N SER A 196 -28.13 63.66 5.65
CA SER A 196 -29.55 63.99 5.81
C SER A 196 -30.52 63.05 5.07
N SER A 197 -30.08 62.44 3.97
CA SER A 197 -30.87 61.48 3.18
C SER A 197 -31.13 60.13 3.89
N PHE A 198 -30.40 59.81 4.96
CA PHE A 198 -30.56 58.53 5.66
C PHE A 198 -31.71 58.48 6.66
N LEU A 199 -32.30 59.61 7.06
CA LEU A 199 -33.44 59.62 7.97
C LEU A 199 -34.62 58.85 7.40
N GLU A 200 -34.96 59.08 6.12
CA GLU A 200 -36.03 58.36 5.43
C GLU A 200 -35.73 56.86 5.35
N VAL A 201 -34.46 56.48 5.14
CA VAL A 201 -34.03 55.07 5.09
C VAL A 201 -34.20 54.40 6.44
N ILE A 202 -33.78 55.05 7.54
CA ILE A 202 -33.90 54.54 8.90
C ILE A 202 -35.38 54.42 9.30
N GLU A 203 -36.19 55.46 9.10
CA GLU A 203 -37.60 55.45 9.46
C GLU A 203 -38.42 54.45 8.64
N ARG A 204 -38.10 54.30 7.35
CA ARG A 204 -38.73 53.32 6.48
C ARG A 204 -38.34 51.90 6.89
N GLY A 205 -37.07 51.65 7.18
CA GLY A 205 -36.58 50.35 7.66
C GLY A 205 -37.25 49.92 8.95
N GLU A 206 -37.34 50.83 9.92
CA GLU A 206 -38.01 50.62 11.22
C GLU A 206 -39.50 50.30 11.08
N LYS A 207 -40.20 50.92 10.11
CA LYS A 207 -41.62 50.65 9.81
C LYS A 207 -41.86 49.36 9.03
N LEU A 208 -40.87 48.85 8.30
CA LEU A 208 -40.97 47.67 7.42
C LEU A 208 -40.46 46.38 8.07
N VAL A 209 -40.15 46.37 9.38
CA VAL A 209 -39.76 45.16 10.10
C VAL A 209 -40.97 44.23 10.25
N ILE A 210 -41.27 43.44 9.21
CA ILE A 210 -42.35 42.45 9.15
C ILE A 210 -41.77 41.06 9.45
N PRO A 211 -42.46 40.19 10.21
CA PRO A 211 -42.03 38.79 10.38
C PRO A 211 -41.96 38.06 9.02
N LEU A 212 -40.77 37.67 8.60
CA LEU A 212 -40.55 36.92 7.35
C LEU A 212 -41.12 35.49 7.49
N LYS A 213 -42.06 35.05 6.64
CA LYS A 213 -42.55 33.66 6.66
C LYS A 213 -41.58 32.76 5.89
N SER A 214 -41.11 31.69 6.53
CA SER A 214 -40.28 30.59 6.01
C SER A 214 -38.88 30.97 5.46
N GLN A 215 -37.87 31.00 6.34
CA GLN A 215 -36.46 31.00 5.95
C GLN A 215 -35.70 29.88 6.66
N LYS A 216 -34.66 29.36 5.99
CA LYS A 216 -33.64 28.52 6.62
C LYS A 216 -32.77 29.41 7.50
N PHE A 217 -32.67 29.08 8.78
CA PHE A 217 -31.86 29.84 9.72
C PHE A 217 -30.37 29.62 9.47
N LEU A 218 -29.53 30.58 9.83
CA LEU A 218 -28.10 30.51 9.58
C LEU A 218 -27.43 29.30 10.26
N THR A 219 -27.75 29.05 11.53
CA THR A 219 -27.22 27.89 12.28
C THR A 219 -27.65 26.57 11.66
N GLN A 220 -28.85 26.49 11.08
CA GLN A 220 -29.27 25.32 10.30
C GLN A 220 -28.38 25.13 9.05
N GLY A 221 -27.95 26.22 8.43
CA GLY A 221 -26.96 26.21 7.35
C GLY A 221 -25.61 25.63 7.80
N TYR A 222 -25.11 26.04 8.96
CA TYR A 222 -23.86 25.54 9.53
C TYR A 222 -23.89 24.04 9.80
N HIS A 223 -24.96 23.54 10.42
CA HIS A 223 -25.20 22.11 10.63
C HIS A 223 -25.16 21.33 9.32
N LYS A 224 -25.92 21.78 8.31
CA LYS A 224 -25.95 21.13 6.99
C LYS A 224 -24.56 21.13 6.33
N ARG A 225 -23.82 22.23 6.43
CA ARG A 225 -22.49 22.34 5.84
C ARG A 225 -21.49 21.40 6.52
N LEU A 226 -21.54 21.28 7.85
CA LEU A 226 -20.72 20.32 8.60
C LEU A 226 -21.02 18.87 8.18
N GLU A 227 -22.29 18.51 8.01
CA GLU A 227 -22.69 17.19 7.49
C GLU A 227 -22.12 16.93 6.08
N GLU A 228 -22.15 17.94 5.20
CA GLU A 228 -21.54 17.86 3.86
C GLU A 228 -20.03 17.65 3.93
N VAL A 229 -19.32 18.32 4.84
CA VAL A 229 -17.90 18.09 5.09
C VAL A 229 -17.68 16.66 5.55
N ARG A 230 -18.43 16.16 6.53
CA ARG A 230 -18.28 14.79 7.06
C ARG A 230 -18.53 13.70 6.03
N SER A 231 -19.45 13.93 5.09
CA SER A 231 -19.71 12.97 4.01
C SER A 231 -18.46 12.62 3.18
N CYS A 232 -17.47 13.52 3.08
CA CYS A 232 -16.24 13.26 2.31
C CYS A 232 -15.28 12.27 2.99
N PHE A 233 -15.47 11.99 4.29
CA PHE A 233 -14.66 11.02 5.02
C PHE A 233 -15.03 9.57 4.70
N GLN A 234 -16.17 9.33 4.04
CA GLN A 234 -16.59 8.02 3.54
C GLN A 234 -15.88 7.62 2.24
N GLU A 235 -15.24 8.57 1.55
CA GLU A 235 -14.53 8.33 0.30
C GLU A 235 -13.32 7.40 0.49
N GLN A 236 -13.04 6.58 -0.52
CA GLN A 236 -11.92 5.65 -0.57
C GLN A 236 -10.90 6.14 -1.60
N GLY A 237 -9.60 5.96 -1.33
CA GLY A 237 -8.52 6.46 -2.18
C GLY A 237 -7.19 6.49 -1.45
N GLU A 238 -6.17 7.07 -2.09
CA GLU A 238 -4.86 7.27 -1.48
C GLU A 238 -4.96 8.24 -0.29
N VAL A 239 -4.41 7.84 0.87
CA VAL A 239 -4.56 8.59 2.13
C VAL A 239 -4.10 10.04 2.00
N ARG A 240 -2.95 10.29 1.37
CA ARG A 240 -2.42 11.65 1.24
C ARG A 240 -3.36 12.58 0.46
N VAL A 241 -3.95 12.09 -0.63
CA VAL A 241 -4.92 12.83 -1.45
C VAL A 241 -6.21 13.10 -0.67
N LEU A 242 -6.68 12.09 0.07
CA LEU A 242 -7.85 12.23 0.93
C LEU A 242 -7.62 13.25 2.04
N GLN A 243 -6.46 13.24 2.69
CA GLN A 243 -6.03 14.19 3.72
C GLN A 243 -6.12 15.63 3.21
N GLN A 244 -5.47 15.93 2.08
CA GLN A 244 -5.55 17.24 1.40
C GLN A 244 -7.00 17.70 1.19
N LYS A 245 -7.81 16.84 0.56
CA LYS A 245 -9.19 17.16 0.21
C LYS A 245 -10.07 17.41 1.45
N ARG A 246 -9.90 16.60 2.49
CA ARG A 246 -10.67 16.68 3.75
C ARG A 246 -10.29 17.93 4.53
N ALA A 247 -8.99 18.22 4.62
CA ALA A 247 -8.50 19.44 5.24
C ALA A 247 -9.00 20.69 4.52
N ALA A 248 -8.94 20.72 3.19
CA ALA A 248 -9.46 21.83 2.39
C ALA A 248 -10.96 22.07 2.63
N LYS A 249 -11.78 21.00 2.62
CA LYS A 249 -13.21 21.11 2.93
C LYS A 249 -13.49 21.63 4.35
N MET A 250 -12.68 21.21 5.32
CA MET A 250 -12.79 21.69 6.70
C MET A 250 -12.36 23.17 6.81
N GLN A 251 -11.32 23.57 6.10
CA GLN A 251 -10.88 24.98 6.02
C GLN A 251 -11.96 25.85 5.36
N GLU A 252 -12.56 25.42 4.25
CA GLU A 252 -13.69 26.11 3.60
C GLU A 252 -14.84 26.34 4.60
N PHE A 253 -15.19 25.32 5.39
CA PHE A 253 -16.25 25.44 6.40
C PHE A 253 -15.91 26.50 7.47
N PHE A 254 -14.71 26.48 8.03
CA PHE A 254 -14.31 27.50 8.99
C PHE A 254 -14.20 28.89 8.36
N HIS A 255 -13.77 28.98 7.11
CA HIS A 255 -13.70 30.23 6.37
C HIS A 255 -15.10 30.84 6.20
N GLU A 256 -16.12 30.03 5.85
CA GLU A 256 -17.52 30.46 5.76
C GLU A 256 -18.04 31.00 7.11
N LEU A 257 -17.72 30.34 8.22
CA LEU A 257 -18.09 30.81 9.57
C LEU A 257 -17.42 32.14 9.92
N LEU A 258 -16.13 32.28 9.64
CA LEU A 258 -15.36 33.50 9.88
C LEU A 258 -15.84 34.66 9.01
N ASP A 259 -16.19 34.41 7.75
CA ASP A 259 -16.78 35.42 6.87
C ASP A 259 -18.11 35.94 7.41
N ASP A 260 -18.98 35.06 7.92
CA ASP A 260 -20.21 35.48 8.57
C ASP A 260 -19.93 36.26 9.88
N ALA A 261 -18.91 35.86 10.65
CA ALA A 261 -18.49 36.56 11.86
C ALA A 261 -17.96 37.98 11.58
N ILE A 262 -17.13 38.13 10.54
CA ILE A 262 -16.64 39.42 10.06
C ILE A 262 -17.78 40.25 9.50
N PHE A 263 -18.70 39.65 8.74
CA PHE A 263 -19.88 40.32 8.21
C PHE A 263 -20.77 40.89 9.32
N MET A 264 -20.89 40.18 10.45
CA MET A 264 -21.62 40.66 11.64
C MET A 264 -20.87 41.75 12.40
N LEU A 265 -19.55 41.59 12.55
CA LEU A 265 -18.73 42.52 13.33
C LEU A 265 -18.32 43.75 12.55
N GLY A 266 -18.41 43.74 11.21
CA GLY A 266 -17.91 44.77 10.28
C GLY A 266 -16.42 44.62 9.94
N GLU A 267 -15.93 45.42 8.98
CA GLU A 267 -14.56 45.31 8.44
C GLU A 267 -13.45 45.33 9.51
N PRO A 268 -12.41 44.47 9.38
CA PRO A 268 -11.24 44.45 10.27
C PRO A 268 -10.52 45.81 10.37
N LEU A 269 -10.02 46.13 11.56
CA LEU A 269 -9.41 47.43 11.86
C LEU A 269 -7.93 47.54 11.46
N CYS A 270 -7.27 46.42 11.18
CA CYS A 270 -5.87 46.33 10.79
C CYS A 270 -5.61 45.05 9.97
N GLN A 271 -4.39 44.89 9.48
CA GLN A 271 -3.97 43.63 8.86
C GLN A 271 -3.96 42.49 9.90
N TYR A 272 -4.37 41.29 9.48
CA TYR A 272 -4.47 40.12 10.36
C TYR A 272 -4.34 38.79 9.60
N ASP A 273 -4.03 37.73 10.37
CA ASP A 273 -3.94 36.34 9.92
C ASP A 273 -4.40 35.43 11.06
N ILE A 274 -5.53 34.74 10.86
CA ILE A 274 -6.05 33.70 11.74
C ILE A 274 -5.39 32.39 11.31
N ARG A 275 -4.61 31.79 12.22
CA ARG A 275 -3.80 30.62 11.91
C ARG A 275 -4.26 29.40 12.67
N ALA A 276 -4.55 28.33 11.94
CA ALA A 276 -4.88 27.03 12.50
C ALA A 276 -3.63 26.22 12.84
N MET A 277 -3.70 25.45 13.92
CA MET A 277 -2.67 24.54 14.40
C MET A 277 -3.19 23.09 14.35
N GLY A 278 -2.50 22.17 15.03
CA GLY A 278 -3.01 20.83 15.25
C GLY A 278 -3.21 20.00 13.98
N SER A 279 -4.25 19.15 14.00
CA SER A 279 -4.56 18.22 12.91
C SER A 279 -4.94 18.91 11.60
N LEU A 280 -5.56 20.10 11.68
CA LEU A 280 -5.93 20.89 10.50
C LEU A 280 -4.70 21.39 9.74
N ALA A 281 -3.70 21.92 10.46
CA ALA A 281 -2.47 22.39 9.84
C ALA A 281 -1.62 21.29 9.19
N ARG A 282 -1.74 20.05 9.68
CA ARG A 282 -1.07 18.88 9.10
C ARG A 282 -1.87 18.18 8.01
N GLU A 283 -3.09 18.64 7.76
CA GLU A 283 -4.06 17.99 6.88
C GLU A 283 -4.47 16.57 7.34
N GLU A 284 -4.27 16.25 8.62
CA GLU A 284 -4.54 14.94 9.22
C GLU A 284 -5.88 14.91 9.97
N VAL A 285 -6.79 15.80 9.61
CA VAL A 285 -8.11 15.93 10.23
C VAL A 285 -8.91 14.63 10.13
N CYS A 286 -9.68 14.36 11.18
CA CYS A 286 -10.72 13.34 11.27
C CYS A 286 -12.10 14.02 11.27
N PRO A 287 -13.22 13.29 11.13
CA PRO A 287 -14.55 13.88 10.91
C PRO A 287 -15.07 14.71 12.09
N TYR A 288 -14.51 14.48 13.28
CA TYR A 288 -14.85 15.14 14.54
C TYR A 288 -13.60 15.76 15.19
N SER A 289 -12.65 16.24 14.40
CA SER A 289 -11.45 16.89 14.95
C SER A 289 -11.73 18.31 15.43
N ASP A 290 -11.16 18.65 16.59
CA ASP A 290 -11.19 20.00 17.16
C ASP A 290 -10.37 21.00 16.36
N LEU A 291 -10.68 22.29 16.56
CA LEU A 291 -9.93 23.41 16.01
C LEU A 291 -9.04 24.05 17.09
N GLU A 292 -7.74 24.09 16.82
CA GLU A 292 -6.75 24.87 17.57
C GLU A 292 -6.33 26.06 16.72
N TYR A 293 -6.40 27.29 17.23
CA TYR A 293 -6.01 28.47 16.44
C TYR A 293 -5.54 29.67 17.27
N PHE A 294 -4.86 30.60 16.60
CA PHE A 294 -4.46 31.89 17.16
C PHE A 294 -4.58 33.00 16.11
N ILE A 295 -4.48 34.26 16.53
CA ILE A 295 -4.70 35.43 15.66
C ILE A 295 -3.48 36.35 15.70
N LEU A 296 -2.87 36.56 14.54
CA LEU A 296 -1.85 37.57 14.34
C LEU A 296 -2.48 38.89 13.87
N ILE A 297 -2.03 40.00 14.45
CA ILE A 297 -2.53 41.35 14.14
C ILE A 297 -1.37 42.32 13.91
N GLU A 298 -1.58 43.32 13.06
CA GLU A 298 -0.60 44.38 12.80
C GLU A 298 -0.53 45.40 13.95
N LYS A 299 -1.69 45.71 14.55
CA LYS A 299 -1.89 46.83 15.48
C LYS A 299 -2.63 46.37 16.73
N GLU A 300 -2.10 46.70 17.91
CA GLU A 300 -2.69 46.35 19.21
C GLU A 300 -4.07 46.99 19.41
N GLU A 301 -4.33 48.13 18.80
CA GLU A 301 -5.65 48.77 18.79
C GLU A 301 -6.75 47.87 18.18
N GLY A 302 -6.37 46.93 17.31
CA GLY A 302 -7.25 45.93 16.71
C GLY A 302 -7.58 44.75 17.63
N ARG A 303 -6.84 44.52 18.73
CA ARG A 303 -6.99 43.34 19.61
C ARG A 303 -8.43 43.14 20.09
N ARG A 304 -9.09 44.22 20.53
CA ARG A 304 -10.48 44.17 21.02
C ARG A 304 -11.47 43.76 19.94
N TYR A 305 -11.21 44.10 18.67
CA TYR A 305 -12.02 43.64 17.54
C TYR A 305 -11.86 42.12 17.39
N PHE A 306 -10.64 41.60 17.36
CA PHE A 306 -10.39 40.17 17.17
C PHE A 306 -10.85 39.31 18.35
N GLN A 307 -10.82 39.84 19.57
CA GLN A 307 -11.42 39.17 20.74
C GLN A 307 -12.94 39.01 20.56
N LYS A 308 -13.63 40.06 20.08
CA LYS A 308 -15.07 39.98 19.74
C LYS A 308 -15.34 39.03 18.58
N LEU A 309 -14.48 39.02 17.57
CA LEU A 309 -14.58 38.09 16.45
C LEU A 309 -14.46 36.64 16.93
N ALA A 310 -13.47 36.34 17.77
CA ALA A 310 -13.29 35.03 18.37
C ALA A 310 -14.49 34.61 19.22
N GLN A 311 -15.09 35.53 19.98
CA GLN A 311 -16.32 35.25 20.74
C GLN A 311 -17.51 34.91 19.84
N ILE A 312 -17.69 35.59 18.70
CA ILE A 312 -18.76 35.25 17.73
C ILE A 312 -18.49 33.89 17.12
N PHE A 313 -17.24 33.62 16.73
CA PHE A 313 -16.82 32.35 16.13
C PHE A 313 -17.00 31.17 17.10
N ASP A 314 -16.65 31.34 18.37
CA ASP A 314 -16.90 30.36 19.43
C ASP A 314 -18.40 30.06 19.58
N LEU A 315 -19.25 31.09 19.61
CA LEU A 315 -20.71 30.91 19.65
C LEU A 315 -21.23 30.17 18.40
N GLN A 316 -20.65 30.40 17.22
CA GLN A 316 -21.05 29.71 15.98
C GLN A 316 -20.73 28.21 16.08
N ILE A 317 -19.54 27.86 16.58
CA ILE A 317 -19.16 26.46 16.83
C ILE A 317 -20.05 25.83 17.91
N LEU A 318 -20.28 26.52 19.04
CA LEU A 318 -21.18 26.04 20.09
C LEU A 318 -22.62 25.79 19.59
N SER A 319 -23.07 26.56 18.59
CA SER A 319 -24.41 26.40 18.00
C SER A 319 -24.59 25.10 17.20
N LEU A 320 -23.49 24.41 16.88
CA LEU A 320 -23.49 23.08 16.28
C LEU A 320 -23.94 21.99 17.26
N GLY A 321 -23.87 22.24 18.56
CA GLY A 321 -24.38 21.31 19.58
C GLY A 321 -23.55 20.05 19.77
N GLU A 322 -22.25 20.12 19.47
CA GLU A 322 -21.32 18.98 19.52
C GLU A 322 -20.19 19.12 20.54
N THR A 323 -20.12 20.25 21.26
CA THR A 323 -19.07 20.55 22.25
C THR A 323 -19.25 19.73 23.54
N ASP A 324 -18.16 19.24 24.14
CA ASP A 324 -18.24 18.41 25.36
C ASP A 324 -18.78 19.22 26.57
N PRO A 325 -19.88 18.80 27.21
CA PRO A 325 -20.42 19.43 28.41
C PRO A 325 -19.50 19.34 29.64
N LYS A 326 -18.54 18.41 29.69
CA LYS A 326 -17.67 18.17 30.86
C LYS A 326 -16.88 19.40 31.32
N HIS A 327 -16.73 20.40 30.47
CA HIS A 327 -16.11 21.67 30.84
C HIS A 327 -17.01 22.55 31.73
N GLN A 328 -18.23 22.11 32.07
CA GLN A 328 -19.10 22.71 33.10
C GLN A 328 -19.94 21.61 33.81
N GLU A 329 -19.93 21.58 35.15
CA GLU A 329 -20.48 20.51 36.00
C GLU A 329 -21.99 20.15 35.82
N LEU A 330 -22.73 20.88 34.98
CA LEU A 330 -24.20 20.89 34.99
C LEU A 330 -24.90 20.00 33.94
N PHE A 331 -24.23 19.50 32.89
CA PHE A 331 -24.95 19.01 31.69
C PHE A 331 -24.40 17.74 31.00
N ASN A 332 -24.21 16.62 31.69
CA ASN A 332 -23.82 15.37 31.02
C ASN A 332 -25.04 14.55 30.53
N PHE A 333 -25.57 14.85 29.34
CA PHE A 333 -26.76 14.18 28.77
C PHE A 333 -26.46 13.03 27.79
N GLY A 334 -25.24 12.49 27.79
CA GLY A 334 -24.86 11.39 26.89
C GLY A 334 -24.93 11.76 25.40
N GLN A 335 -24.58 13.01 25.06
CA GLN A 335 -24.52 13.50 23.69
C GLN A 335 -23.28 13.04 22.93
N LYS A 336 -23.37 13.12 21.59
CA LYS A 336 -22.26 12.88 20.69
C LYS A 336 -21.33 14.10 20.70
N PHE A 337 -20.10 13.88 21.13
CA PHE A 337 -19.06 14.92 21.08
C PHE A 337 -18.41 14.93 19.70
N GLY A 338 -18.24 16.12 19.16
CA GLY A 338 -17.82 16.34 17.80
C GLY A 338 -16.86 17.50 17.66
N LEU A 339 -17.28 18.56 16.97
CA LEU A 339 -16.44 19.71 16.70
C LEU A 339 -16.48 20.75 17.83
N GLU A 340 -15.30 21.07 18.38
CA GLU A 340 -15.10 22.19 19.30
C GLU A 340 -13.84 23.01 18.99
N ILE A 341 -13.75 24.20 19.60
CA ILE A 341 -12.49 24.94 19.69
C ILE A 341 -11.81 24.47 20.98
N ASP A 342 -10.58 23.97 20.88
CA ASP A 342 -9.83 23.51 22.05
C ASP A 342 -9.80 24.61 23.11
N HIS A 343 -10.31 24.30 24.30
CA HIS A 343 -10.44 25.26 25.39
C HIS A 343 -9.10 25.91 25.78
N GLN A 344 -8.00 25.17 25.74
CA GLN A 344 -6.66 25.69 26.06
C GLN A 344 -6.09 26.56 24.93
N ALA A 345 -6.66 26.46 23.72
CA ALA A 345 -6.27 27.19 22.53
C ALA A 345 -7.42 28.04 21.96
N ASN A 346 -8.26 28.65 22.81
CA ASN A 346 -9.40 29.46 22.40
C ASN A 346 -9.16 30.98 22.60
N PRO A 347 -8.95 31.76 21.52
CA PRO A 347 -8.74 33.22 21.59
C PRO A 347 -9.92 34.03 22.11
N ALA A 348 -11.13 33.44 22.25
CA ALA A 348 -12.27 34.12 22.85
C ALA A 348 -12.08 34.34 24.36
N PHE A 349 -11.31 33.47 25.02
CA PHE A 349 -11.07 33.46 26.47
C PHE A 349 -9.60 33.69 26.83
N HIS A 350 -8.67 33.48 25.89
CA HIS A 350 -7.23 33.63 26.12
C HIS A 350 -6.64 34.76 25.27
N ASP A 351 -6.53 35.95 25.87
CA ASP A 351 -5.98 37.15 25.20
C ASP A 351 -4.53 36.96 24.72
N SER A 352 -3.78 36.02 25.29
CA SER A 352 -2.42 35.66 24.86
C SER A 352 -2.34 35.00 23.47
N LEU A 353 -3.48 34.55 22.93
CA LEU A 353 -3.59 33.96 21.58
C LEU A 353 -3.94 34.99 20.50
N ILE A 354 -4.02 36.27 20.87
CA ILE A 354 -4.18 37.39 19.94
C ILE A 354 -2.96 38.29 20.13
N GLY A 355 -2.28 38.68 19.06
CA GLY A 355 -1.16 39.60 19.21
C GLY A 355 -0.32 39.78 17.96
N ARG A 356 0.69 40.65 18.07
CA ARG A 356 1.63 40.88 16.97
C ARG A 356 2.56 39.69 16.77
N ALA A 357 2.97 39.49 15.52
CA ALA A 357 3.87 38.39 15.13
C ALA A 357 5.16 38.38 15.95
N GLU A 358 5.76 39.54 16.23
CA GLU A 358 7.03 39.64 16.97
C GLU A 358 6.91 39.16 18.43
N GLY A 359 5.72 39.25 19.03
CA GLY A 359 5.48 38.80 20.41
C GLY A 359 4.92 37.39 20.49
N LEU A 360 3.92 37.07 19.67
CA LEU A 360 3.16 35.81 19.77
C LEU A 360 3.96 34.61 19.23
N LEU A 361 4.88 34.88 18.30
CA LEU A 361 5.83 33.93 17.71
C LEU A 361 7.24 34.09 18.29
N ALA A 362 7.40 34.73 19.45
CA ALA A 362 8.67 34.77 20.15
C ALA A 362 8.89 33.46 20.93
N LEU A 363 10.15 33.02 21.00
CA LEU A 363 10.60 31.97 21.91
C LEU A 363 11.37 32.63 23.07
N PRO A 364 11.14 32.23 24.34
CA PRO A 364 11.96 32.69 25.46
C PRO A 364 13.44 32.36 25.26
N GLU A 365 14.35 33.09 25.93
CA GLU A 365 15.80 32.84 25.84
C GLU A 365 16.17 31.44 26.35
N GLU A 366 15.52 30.99 27.42
CA GLU A 366 15.65 29.63 27.97
C GLU A 366 14.26 28.95 27.97
N PRO A 367 13.82 28.40 26.83
CA PRO A 367 12.49 27.82 26.73
C PRO A 367 12.41 26.50 27.49
N ASN A 368 11.36 26.34 28.30
CA ASN A 368 11.01 25.07 28.91
C ASN A 368 10.35 24.13 27.87
N GLU A 369 9.91 22.95 28.31
CA GLU A 369 9.29 21.97 27.43
C GLU A 369 7.99 22.47 26.79
N ASP A 370 7.11 23.09 27.57
CA ASP A 370 5.83 23.58 27.10
C ASP A 370 6.00 24.76 26.14
N ASP A 371 7.00 25.61 26.39
CA ASP A 371 7.38 26.70 25.49
C ASP A 371 7.78 26.16 24.11
N LEU A 372 8.57 25.07 24.06
CA LEU A 372 9.00 24.44 22.81
C LEU A 372 7.84 23.76 22.08
N LYS A 373 6.95 23.06 22.80
CA LYS A 373 5.76 22.43 22.22
C LYS A 373 4.83 23.49 21.62
N ALA A 374 4.55 24.56 22.37
CA ALA A 374 3.71 25.66 21.92
C ALA A 374 4.33 26.40 20.72
N TYR A 375 5.64 26.66 20.74
CA TYR A 375 6.34 27.27 19.63
C TYR A 375 6.31 26.40 18.37
N LYS A 376 6.56 25.09 18.50
CA LYS A 376 6.45 24.14 17.37
C LYS A 376 5.06 24.14 16.75
N ALA A 377 4.00 24.12 17.58
CA ALA A 377 2.62 24.16 17.11
C ALA A 377 2.31 25.44 16.33
N LYS A 378 2.79 26.60 16.81
CA LYS A 378 2.66 27.90 16.13
C LYS A 378 3.48 27.99 14.85
N LEU A 379 4.72 27.48 14.86
CA LEU A 379 5.62 27.46 13.70
C LEU A 379 5.01 26.63 12.55
N ARG A 380 4.38 25.50 12.88
CA ARG A 380 3.73 24.59 11.93
C ARG A 380 2.23 24.88 11.74
N SER A 381 1.85 26.14 11.86
CA SER A 381 0.47 26.61 11.65
C SER A 381 0.24 27.02 10.19
N VAL A 382 -1.01 26.93 9.74
CA VAL A 382 -1.45 27.35 8.40
C VAL A 382 -2.45 28.49 8.49
N SER A 383 -2.43 29.40 7.50
CA SER A 383 -3.42 30.48 7.43
C SER A 383 -4.81 29.89 7.13
N LEU A 384 -5.78 30.26 7.96
CA LEU A 384 -7.18 29.86 7.84
C LEU A 384 -8.02 30.98 7.22
N HIS A 385 -7.75 32.22 7.64
CA HIS A 385 -8.41 33.43 7.16
C HIS A 385 -7.55 34.66 7.47
N GLY A 386 -7.40 35.58 6.52
CA GLY A 386 -6.60 36.78 6.75
C GLY A 386 -6.59 37.68 5.51
N ASN A 387 -6.25 38.95 5.72
CA ASN A 387 -6.02 39.92 4.65
C ASN A 387 -4.52 40.23 4.46
N HIS A 388 -3.66 39.58 5.23
CA HIS A 388 -2.22 39.67 5.17
C HIS A 388 -1.60 38.35 5.66
N THR A 389 -0.37 38.06 5.24
CA THR A 389 0.38 36.89 5.73
C THR A 389 1.61 37.41 6.46
N PHE A 390 1.67 37.19 7.77
CA PHE A 390 2.84 37.59 8.55
C PHE A 390 3.97 36.58 8.38
N GLU A 391 5.20 37.10 8.28
CA GLU A 391 6.38 36.25 8.30
C GLU A 391 6.55 35.59 9.67
N THR A 392 6.78 34.28 9.66
CA THR A 392 7.10 33.53 10.88
C THR A 392 8.60 33.61 11.13
N PRO A 393 9.05 33.98 12.34
CA PRO A 393 10.48 34.04 12.66
C PRO A 393 11.14 32.69 12.40
N LYS A 394 12.17 32.66 11.52
CA LYS A 394 12.98 31.46 11.30
C LYS A 394 14.01 31.34 12.43
N ILE A 395 13.68 30.57 13.46
CA ILE A 395 14.59 30.22 14.55
C ILE A 395 15.21 28.85 14.24
N ASP A 396 16.52 28.73 14.40
CA ASP A 396 17.20 27.44 14.34
C ASP A 396 16.83 26.62 15.60
N LEU A 397 15.93 25.65 15.41
CA LEU A 397 15.48 24.76 16.46
C LEU A 397 16.31 23.48 16.58
N THR A 398 17.39 23.31 15.81
CA THR A 398 18.14 22.04 15.73
C THR A 398 18.55 21.51 17.11
N LYS A 399 19.09 22.39 17.97
CA LYS A 399 19.48 22.06 19.35
C LYS A 399 18.28 21.64 20.22
N TYR A 400 17.12 22.26 20.02
CA TYR A 400 15.90 21.96 20.77
C TYR A 400 15.22 20.68 20.26
N ALA A 401 15.29 20.42 18.95
CA ALA A 401 14.77 19.21 18.35
C ALA A 401 15.47 17.95 18.90
N GLN A 402 16.79 18.01 19.11
CA GLN A 402 17.53 16.93 19.78
C GLN A 402 16.99 16.65 21.19
N LYS A 403 16.80 17.71 21.99
CA LYS A 403 16.24 17.60 23.35
C LYS A 403 14.83 17.01 23.33
N LEU A 404 13.97 17.45 22.41
CA LEU A 404 12.62 16.92 22.26
C LEU A 404 12.65 15.41 21.93
N LEU A 405 13.47 15.00 20.96
CA LEU A 405 13.62 13.58 20.59
C LEU A 405 14.10 12.71 21.76
N GLU A 406 15.05 13.21 22.55
CA GLU A 406 15.57 12.52 23.73
C GLU A 406 14.48 12.34 24.80
N MET A 407 13.67 13.37 25.03
CA MET A 407 12.49 13.29 25.91
C MET A 407 11.44 12.32 25.39
N ARG A 408 11.15 12.33 24.08
CA ARG A 408 10.21 11.38 23.46
C ARG A 408 10.64 9.93 23.72
N ARG A 409 11.95 9.63 23.67
CA ARG A 409 12.46 8.29 24.00
C ARG A 409 12.13 7.87 25.43
N VAL A 410 12.40 8.76 26.38
CA VAL A 410 12.10 8.51 27.80
C VAL A 410 10.60 8.30 28.04
N ASP A 411 9.74 9.04 27.35
CA ASP A 411 8.29 8.88 27.49
C ASP A 411 7.77 7.61 26.81
N PHE A 412 8.32 7.27 25.64
CA PHE A 412 7.95 6.05 24.92
C PHE A 412 8.30 4.78 25.71
N GLU A 413 9.41 4.76 26.45
CA GLU A 413 9.77 3.65 27.33
C GLU A 413 8.75 3.37 28.46
N LYS A 414 7.93 4.37 28.81
CA LYS A 414 6.89 4.25 29.84
C LYS A 414 5.55 3.73 29.29
N LEU A 415 5.37 3.75 27.95
CA LEU A 415 4.10 3.35 27.33
C LEU A 415 3.90 1.83 27.40
N GLN A 416 2.68 1.41 27.70
CA GLN A 416 2.26 0.01 27.75
C GLN A 416 1.37 -0.33 26.54
N ILE A 417 1.97 -0.26 25.36
CA ILE A 417 1.25 -0.45 24.08
C ILE A 417 0.74 -1.89 23.97
N LEU A 418 -0.55 -2.03 23.63
CA LEU A 418 -1.26 -3.32 23.46
C LEU A 418 -1.29 -4.20 24.72
N GLN A 419 -1.14 -3.61 25.92
CA GLN A 419 -1.29 -4.32 27.18
C GLN A 419 -2.70 -4.06 27.76
N GLY A 420 -3.57 -5.07 27.75
CA GLY A 420 -4.92 -4.99 28.33
C GLY A 420 -6.05 -5.31 27.33
N GLU A 421 -7.27 -4.89 27.67
CA GLU A 421 -8.49 -5.13 26.87
C GLU A 421 -8.89 -3.93 25.99
N VAL A 422 -8.29 -2.76 26.25
CA VAL A 422 -8.54 -1.49 25.56
C VAL A 422 -7.22 -0.96 24.99
N CYS A 423 -7.27 -0.37 23.81
CA CYS A 423 -6.13 0.22 23.12
C CYS A 423 -6.42 1.70 22.84
N ALA A 424 -5.51 2.59 23.27
CA ALA A 424 -5.65 4.02 23.11
C ALA A 424 -4.94 4.46 21.81
N ILE A 425 -5.63 4.39 20.68
CA ILE A 425 -5.06 4.52 19.33
C ILE A 425 -4.26 5.82 19.16
N LYS A 426 -4.78 6.94 19.67
CA LYS A 426 -4.11 8.24 19.54
C LYS A 426 -2.82 8.29 20.37
N GLN A 427 -2.90 7.94 21.65
CA GLN A 427 -1.80 8.05 22.61
C GLN A 427 -0.72 6.97 22.40
N ASP A 428 -1.14 5.75 22.06
CA ASP A 428 -0.24 4.60 21.92
C ASP A 428 0.48 4.59 20.56
N PHE A 429 -0.11 5.19 19.51
CA PHE A 429 0.40 5.06 18.14
C PHE A 429 0.54 6.39 17.40
N VAL A 430 -0.53 7.18 17.29
CA VAL A 430 -0.51 8.38 16.45
C VAL A 430 0.41 9.45 17.01
N GLU A 431 0.28 9.79 18.29
CA GLU A 431 1.10 10.81 18.95
C GLU A 431 2.58 10.43 18.97
N PRO A 432 2.99 9.20 19.35
CA PRO A 432 4.38 8.78 19.26
C PRO A 432 4.96 8.94 17.84
N LEU A 433 4.25 8.44 16.82
CA LEU A 433 4.72 8.49 15.45
C LEU A 433 4.83 9.93 14.93
N PHE A 434 3.77 10.71 15.09
CA PHE A 434 3.71 12.10 14.64
C PHE A 434 4.73 12.97 15.37
N HIS A 435 4.81 12.89 16.70
CA HIS A 435 5.70 13.74 17.47
C HIS A 435 7.16 13.46 17.12
N PHE A 436 7.57 12.19 17.06
CA PHE A 436 8.92 11.82 16.70
C PHE A 436 9.29 12.30 15.30
N LEU A 437 8.47 12.00 14.29
CA LEU A 437 8.75 12.42 12.90
C LEU A 437 8.71 13.94 12.74
N GLY A 438 7.83 14.63 13.46
CA GLY A 438 7.78 16.08 13.48
C GLY A 438 9.03 16.71 14.12
N ASP A 439 9.48 16.18 15.26
CA ASP A 439 10.71 16.64 15.93
C ASP A 439 11.95 16.32 15.08
N LEU A 440 11.95 15.17 14.40
CA LEU A 440 12.99 14.80 13.43
C LEU A 440 13.02 15.74 12.22
N GLY A 441 11.85 16.11 11.70
CA GLY A 441 11.77 17.10 10.62
C GLY A 441 12.33 18.45 11.04
N LEU A 442 12.10 18.90 12.28
CA LEU A 442 12.73 20.11 12.81
C LEU A 442 14.25 19.99 12.90
N LEU A 443 14.76 18.85 13.36
CA LEU A 443 16.20 18.58 13.42
C LEU A 443 16.87 18.69 12.04
N LEU A 444 16.14 18.31 10.99
CA LEU A 444 16.61 18.30 9.61
C LEU A 444 16.28 19.58 8.83
N GLY A 445 15.60 20.55 9.45
CA GLY A 445 15.17 21.77 8.79
C GLY A 445 14.10 21.59 7.72
N LEU A 446 13.26 20.56 7.84
CA LEU A 446 12.15 20.28 6.93
C LEU A 446 10.96 21.21 7.22
N GLU A 447 10.36 21.76 6.15
CA GLU A 447 9.23 22.71 6.23
C GLU A 447 7.87 21.99 6.19
N GLU A 448 7.85 20.71 5.82
CA GLU A 448 6.63 19.91 5.70
C GLU A 448 5.92 19.70 7.05
N CYS A 449 4.60 19.90 7.06
CA CYS A 449 3.77 19.73 8.25
C CYS A 449 3.12 18.34 8.33
N ASN A 450 2.70 17.78 7.20
CA ASN A 450 2.06 16.48 7.09
C ASN A 450 3.06 15.33 7.31
N THR A 451 2.65 14.29 8.03
CA THR A 451 3.56 13.17 8.37
C THR A 451 4.02 12.38 7.14
N LEU A 452 3.15 12.14 6.15
CA LEU A 452 3.52 11.42 4.93
C LEU A 452 4.51 12.22 4.07
N ASP A 453 4.34 13.54 4.00
CA ASP A 453 5.27 14.41 3.27
C ASP A 453 6.64 14.48 3.95
N LEU A 454 6.67 14.51 5.29
CA LEU A 454 7.90 14.42 6.07
C LEU A 454 8.67 13.12 5.78
N ILE A 455 7.98 11.98 5.78
CA ILE A 455 8.61 10.66 5.55
C ILE A 455 9.35 10.63 4.21
N LYS A 456 8.77 11.20 3.15
CA LYS A 456 9.39 11.24 1.82
C LYS A 456 10.74 11.95 1.84
N GLN A 457 10.87 13.01 2.64
CA GLN A 457 12.07 13.86 2.71
C GLN A 457 13.17 13.32 3.63
N LEU A 458 12.93 12.28 4.43
CA LEU A 458 13.94 11.78 5.38
C LEU A 458 15.15 11.19 4.65
N PRO A 459 16.39 11.70 4.81
CA PRO A 459 17.49 11.34 3.92
C PRO A 459 18.21 10.04 4.27
N PHE A 460 18.13 9.57 5.52
CA PHE A 460 18.89 8.40 6.02
C PHE A 460 18.04 7.14 6.22
N PHE A 461 16.73 7.16 5.99
CA PHE A 461 15.94 5.92 6.02
C PHE A 461 15.99 5.20 4.67
N THR A 462 16.11 3.87 4.71
CA THR A 462 15.97 3.05 3.49
C THR A 462 14.59 3.22 2.86
N ASP A 463 14.47 3.01 1.55
CA ASP A 463 13.18 3.06 0.85
C ASP A 463 12.15 2.12 1.47
N LEU A 464 12.61 0.95 1.94
CA LEU A 464 11.77 -0.02 2.65
C LEU A 464 11.22 0.56 3.96
N SER A 465 12.07 1.23 4.75
CA SER A 465 11.66 1.87 6.01
C SER A 465 10.67 3.00 5.79
N LYS A 466 10.89 3.83 4.76
CA LYS A 466 9.97 4.90 4.37
C LYS A 466 8.59 4.35 4.01
N ARG A 467 8.52 3.31 3.18
CA ARG A 467 7.23 2.68 2.82
C ARG A 467 6.53 2.09 4.04
N LEU A 468 7.27 1.45 4.94
CA LEU A 468 6.71 0.87 6.18
C LEU A 468 6.13 1.96 7.10
N LEU A 469 6.81 3.12 7.19
CA LEU A 469 6.31 4.32 7.88
C LEU A 469 5.02 4.85 7.21
N GLU A 470 5.02 5.02 5.89
CA GLU A 470 3.85 5.51 5.13
C GLU A 470 2.63 4.60 5.29
N GLU A 471 2.83 3.28 5.23
CA GLU A 471 1.76 2.29 5.42
C GLU A 471 1.21 2.35 6.86
N SER A 472 2.08 2.48 7.86
CA SER A 472 1.65 2.61 9.27
C SER A 472 0.86 3.88 9.52
N VAL A 473 1.28 5.03 8.97
CA VAL A 473 0.52 6.29 9.05
C VAL A 473 -0.84 6.13 8.38
N SER A 474 -0.87 5.48 7.21
CA SER A 474 -2.10 5.27 6.44
C SER A 474 -3.09 4.35 7.15
N ASP A 475 -2.62 3.24 7.72
CA ASP A 475 -3.43 2.30 8.48
C ASP A 475 -4.03 2.95 9.73
N LEU A 476 -3.22 3.70 10.48
CA LEU A 476 -3.69 4.43 11.67
C LEU A 476 -4.73 5.49 11.31
N TYR A 477 -4.52 6.21 10.20
CA TYR A 477 -5.48 7.21 9.73
C TYR A 477 -6.82 6.55 9.37
N HIS A 478 -6.81 5.48 8.57
CA HIS A 478 -8.03 4.74 8.23
C HIS A 478 -8.74 4.16 9.46
N LEU A 479 -7.98 3.61 10.42
CA LEU A 479 -8.53 3.10 11.67
C LEU A 479 -9.26 4.21 12.44
N ARG A 480 -8.65 5.37 12.62
CA ARG A 480 -9.29 6.51 13.31
C ARG A 480 -10.55 7.00 12.60
N ILE A 481 -10.53 7.11 11.27
CA ILE A 481 -11.74 7.46 10.50
C ILE A 481 -12.86 6.45 10.75
N ARG A 482 -12.56 5.14 10.77
CA ARG A 482 -13.57 4.11 11.06
C ARG A 482 -14.12 4.25 12.48
N LEU A 483 -13.25 4.37 13.48
CA LEU A 483 -13.67 4.47 14.88
C LEU A 483 -14.60 5.67 15.09
N HIS A 484 -14.23 6.81 14.52
CA HIS A 484 -15.04 8.03 14.55
C HIS A 484 -16.40 7.85 13.86
N ALA A 485 -16.43 7.15 12.72
CA ALA A 485 -17.67 6.90 12.00
C ALA A 485 -18.60 5.90 12.73
N GLU A 486 -18.05 4.90 13.42
CA GLU A 486 -18.83 3.88 14.14
C GLU A 486 -19.42 4.42 15.46
N SER A 487 -18.67 5.27 16.15
CA SER A 487 -19.13 5.95 17.37
C SER A 487 -19.95 7.22 17.10
N GLU A 488 -19.98 7.68 15.84
CA GLU A 488 -20.58 8.96 15.42
C GLU A 488 -20.10 10.16 16.28
N GLY A 489 -18.82 10.17 16.61
CA GLY A 489 -18.16 11.16 17.47
C GLY A 489 -16.67 10.86 17.65
N ILE A 490 -15.99 11.64 18.50
CA ILE A 490 -14.57 11.39 18.82
C ILE A 490 -14.43 10.02 19.51
N GLN A 491 -13.70 9.11 18.88
CA GLN A 491 -13.38 7.80 19.43
C GLN A 491 -11.90 7.47 19.19
N GLU A 492 -11.10 7.57 20.24
CA GLU A 492 -9.66 7.28 20.20
C GLU A 492 -9.28 5.98 20.92
N GLU A 493 -10.25 5.30 21.53
CA GLU A 493 -10.07 4.00 22.17
C GLU A 493 -10.81 2.90 21.40
N ALA A 494 -10.24 1.69 21.35
CA ALA A 494 -10.88 0.53 20.75
C ALA A 494 -10.67 -0.71 21.62
N SER A 495 -11.64 -1.62 21.61
CA SER A 495 -11.52 -2.86 22.35
C SER A 495 -10.82 -3.96 21.54
N LEU A 496 -9.97 -4.72 22.23
CA LEU A 496 -9.37 -5.95 21.72
C LEU A 496 -10.32 -7.15 21.82
N ILE A 497 -11.38 -7.06 22.65
CA ILE A 497 -12.34 -8.12 22.93
C ILE A 497 -13.80 -7.68 22.70
N PRO A 498 -14.73 -8.59 22.34
CA PRO A 498 -16.11 -8.18 22.02
C PRO A 498 -16.98 -7.75 23.21
N SER A 499 -16.54 -7.95 24.45
CA SER A 499 -17.38 -7.80 25.65
C SER A 499 -17.47 -6.37 26.19
N LEU A 500 -16.68 -5.43 25.66
CA LEU A 500 -16.67 -4.03 26.10
C LEU A 500 -17.59 -3.16 25.24
N GLN A 501 -18.17 -2.10 25.83
CA GLN A 501 -18.98 -1.11 25.10
C GLN A 501 -18.08 -0.11 24.33
N LEU A 502 -17.21 -0.64 23.46
CA LEU A 502 -16.30 0.10 22.60
C LEU A 502 -16.25 -0.56 21.22
N PRO A 503 -15.92 0.16 20.14
CA PRO A 503 -15.70 -0.44 18.84
C PRO A 503 -14.60 -1.51 18.90
N VAL A 504 -14.88 -2.69 18.36
CA VAL A 504 -13.96 -3.83 18.42
C VAL A 504 -12.97 -3.77 17.26
N LEU A 505 -11.68 -3.93 17.55
CA LEU A 505 -10.65 -4.02 16.52
C LEU A 505 -10.85 -5.27 15.67
N LYS A 506 -10.85 -5.10 14.34
CA LYS A 506 -10.83 -6.20 13.39
C LYS A 506 -9.45 -6.86 13.41
N GLU A 507 -9.36 -8.14 13.03
CA GLU A 507 -8.08 -8.86 13.00
C GLU A 507 -7.02 -8.15 12.14
N GLN A 508 -7.40 -7.59 10.99
CA GLN A 508 -6.49 -6.80 10.16
C GLN A 508 -5.97 -5.54 10.85
N GLU A 509 -6.80 -4.90 11.68
CA GLU A 509 -6.42 -3.68 12.41
C GLU A 509 -5.51 -4.03 13.59
N LYS A 510 -5.79 -5.13 14.30
CA LYS A 510 -4.86 -5.66 15.30
C LYS A 510 -3.51 -5.95 14.67
N GLU A 511 -3.49 -6.57 13.50
CA GLU A 511 -2.25 -6.85 12.76
C GLU A 511 -1.52 -5.57 12.34
N ALA A 512 -2.24 -4.55 11.87
CA ALA A 512 -1.66 -3.26 11.53
C ALA A 512 -1.03 -2.58 12.76
N LEU A 513 -1.72 -2.56 13.90
CA LEU A 513 -1.20 -2.01 15.15
C LEU A 513 0.04 -2.79 15.65
N HIS A 514 0.01 -4.13 15.60
CA HIS A 514 1.18 -4.94 15.97
C HIS A 514 2.36 -4.65 15.02
N LYS A 515 2.12 -4.54 13.71
CA LYS A 515 3.14 -4.14 12.73
C LYS A 515 3.72 -2.77 13.07
N THR A 516 2.87 -1.76 13.30
CA THR A 516 3.31 -0.40 13.62
C THR A 516 4.09 -0.34 14.93
N HIS A 517 3.66 -1.06 15.97
CA HIS A 517 4.40 -1.11 17.22
C HIS A 517 5.77 -1.79 17.05
N GLN A 518 5.79 -3.01 16.51
CA GLN A 518 6.96 -3.88 16.49
C GLN A 518 8.00 -3.51 15.42
N LEU A 519 7.54 -3.08 14.24
CA LEU A 519 8.41 -2.85 13.08
C LEU A 519 8.66 -1.36 12.81
N VAL A 520 7.90 -0.46 13.44
CA VAL A 520 8.06 0.99 13.26
C VAL A 520 8.41 1.67 14.57
N LEU A 521 7.50 1.76 15.54
CA LEU A 521 7.70 2.57 16.74
C LEU A 521 8.92 2.10 17.56
N LEU A 522 8.98 0.82 17.93
CA LEU A 522 10.12 0.28 18.68
C LEU A 522 11.48 0.56 18.01
N PRO A 523 11.72 0.16 16.74
CA PRO A 523 13.00 0.45 16.10
C PRO A 523 13.21 1.95 15.84
N LEU A 524 12.19 2.73 15.51
CA LEU A 524 12.31 4.18 15.28
C LEU A 524 12.84 4.90 16.52
N TYR A 525 12.30 4.56 17.69
CA TYR A 525 12.73 5.13 18.97
C TYR A 525 14.09 4.61 19.46
N GLN A 526 14.56 3.49 18.91
CA GLN A 526 15.89 2.93 19.18
C GLN A 526 16.96 3.42 18.20
N ALA A 527 16.56 3.99 17.05
CA ALA A 527 17.47 4.30 15.94
C ALA A 527 18.56 5.31 16.31
N ASN A 528 19.79 5.05 15.90
CA ASN A 528 20.84 6.05 16.01
C ASN A 528 20.75 7.01 14.82
N LEU A 529 20.31 8.24 15.05
CA LEU A 529 20.11 9.25 14.01
C LEU A 529 21.42 9.77 13.38
N GLU A 530 22.59 9.38 13.92
CA GLU A 530 23.90 9.66 13.34
C GLU A 530 24.32 8.62 12.28
N GLU A 531 23.60 7.51 12.16
CA GLU A 531 23.89 6.49 11.14
C GLU A 531 23.61 7.00 9.73
N LYS A 532 24.45 6.58 8.78
CA LYS A 532 24.32 6.97 7.37
C LYS A 532 23.07 6.38 6.70
N GLU A 533 22.60 5.24 7.20
CA GLU A 533 21.47 4.51 6.66
C GLU A 533 20.80 3.74 7.80
N ILE A 534 19.49 3.97 7.99
CA ILE A 534 18.64 3.40 9.02
C ILE A 534 17.63 2.49 8.34
N ASP A 535 17.68 1.22 8.69
CA ASP A 535 16.75 0.18 8.26
C ASP A 535 15.92 -0.30 9.45
N LEU A 536 14.70 0.22 9.57
CA LEU A 536 13.78 -0.10 10.67
C LEU A 536 13.46 -1.59 10.73
N LEU A 537 13.35 -2.25 9.56
CA LEU A 537 13.05 -3.66 9.51
C LEU A 537 14.25 -4.48 10.01
N LYS A 538 15.46 -4.18 9.52
CA LYS A 538 16.69 -4.83 10.00
C LYS A 538 16.86 -4.65 11.50
N MET A 539 16.63 -3.44 12.01
CA MET A 539 16.69 -3.14 13.44
C MET A 539 15.67 -3.95 14.25
N ALA A 540 14.40 -3.97 13.81
CA ALA A 540 13.36 -4.76 14.48
C ALA A 540 13.75 -6.24 14.58
N MET A 541 14.43 -6.75 13.54
CA MET A 541 14.83 -8.14 13.38
C MET A 541 16.16 -8.53 14.08
N GLN A 542 16.90 -7.58 14.69
CA GLN A 542 18.09 -7.91 15.51
C GLN A 542 17.75 -8.80 16.72
N GLN A 543 16.52 -8.69 17.24
CA GLN A 543 15.98 -9.55 18.30
C GLN A 543 14.61 -10.10 17.87
N PRO A 544 14.59 -11.20 17.10
CA PRO A 544 13.36 -11.74 16.54
C PRO A 544 12.54 -12.45 17.62
N THR A 545 11.35 -11.90 17.87
CA THR A 545 10.28 -12.60 18.60
C THR A 545 9.33 -13.26 17.59
N GLU A 546 8.55 -14.25 18.03
CA GLU A 546 7.54 -14.88 17.16
C GLU A 546 6.58 -13.83 16.55
N GLU A 547 6.20 -12.83 17.34
CA GLU A 547 5.31 -11.75 16.94
C GLU A 547 5.96 -10.85 15.86
N LYS A 548 7.21 -10.42 16.05
CA LYS A 548 7.96 -9.65 15.05
C LYS A 548 8.08 -10.41 13.74
N VAL A 549 8.43 -11.70 13.80
CA VAL A 549 8.54 -12.56 12.62
C VAL A 549 7.19 -12.68 11.92
N ARG A 550 6.08 -12.86 12.66
CA ARG A 550 4.72 -12.95 12.10
C ARG A 550 4.31 -11.65 11.42
N SER A 551 4.53 -10.51 12.06
CA SER A 551 4.24 -9.18 11.49
C SER A 551 5.05 -8.91 10.23
N THR A 552 6.36 -9.21 10.26
CA THR A 552 7.24 -9.10 9.10
C THR A 552 6.80 -10.00 7.96
N ALA A 553 6.48 -11.27 8.23
CA ALA A 553 6.02 -12.20 7.19
C ALA A 553 4.72 -11.76 6.52
N ARG A 554 3.79 -11.17 7.28
CA ARG A 554 2.54 -10.62 6.74
C ARG A 554 2.78 -9.37 5.91
N PHE A 555 3.55 -8.40 6.43
CA PHE A 555 3.95 -7.22 5.67
C PHE A 555 4.53 -7.63 4.32
N LEU A 556 5.47 -8.58 4.32
CA LEU A 556 6.08 -9.08 3.11
C LEU A 556 5.11 -9.85 2.21
N GLN A 557 4.16 -10.62 2.73
CA GLN A 557 3.17 -11.29 1.88
C GLN A 557 2.37 -10.33 0.98
N HIS A 558 2.23 -9.08 1.42
CA HIS A 558 1.47 -8.03 0.73
C HIS A 558 2.35 -6.96 0.07
N ALA A 559 3.67 -6.98 0.34
CA ALA A 559 4.62 -6.02 -0.20
C ALA A 559 4.78 -6.11 -1.73
N SER A 560 5.31 -5.05 -2.32
CA SER A 560 5.61 -4.99 -3.75
C SER A 560 6.75 -5.94 -4.14
N ILE A 561 6.90 -6.19 -5.44
CA ILE A 561 7.90 -7.13 -5.96
C ILE A 561 9.34 -6.63 -5.70
N GLU A 562 9.55 -5.31 -5.64
CA GLU A 562 10.83 -4.69 -5.31
C GLU A 562 11.22 -4.99 -3.86
N ILE A 563 10.26 -4.90 -2.94
CA ILE A 563 10.45 -5.25 -1.53
C ILE A 563 10.72 -6.75 -1.40
N HIS A 564 10.01 -7.59 -2.16
CA HIS A 564 10.29 -9.02 -2.19
C HIS A 564 11.70 -9.31 -2.68
N GLN A 565 12.21 -8.56 -3.66
CA GLN A 565 13.58 -8.75 -4.16
C GLN A 565 14.61 -8.36 -3.10
N GLU A 566 14.50 -7.17 -2.53
CA GLU A 566 15.42 -6.67 -1.51
C GLU A 566 15.47 -7.65 -0.33
N TYR A 567 14.30 -8.05 0.17
CA TYR A 567 14.19 -9.02 1.24
C TYR A 567 14.65 -10.43 0.85
N TYR A 568 14.33 -10.91 -0.37
CA TYR A 568 14.81 -12.21 -0.86
C TYR A 568 16.33 -12.23 -0.97
N GLN A 569 16.96 -11.15 -1.44
CA GLN A 569 18.42 -11.02 -1.51
C GLN A 569 19.02 -11.07 -0.11
N MET A 570 18.46 -10.30 0.83
CA MET A 570 18.89 -10.33 2.23
C MET A 570 18.74 -11.74 2.84
N LEU A 571 17.60 -12.40 2.65
CA LEU A 571 17.33 -13.76 3.17
C LEU A 571 18.15 -14.87 2.49
N SER A 572 18.57 -14.66 1.26
CA SER A 572 19.31 -15.67 0.48
C SER A 572 20.82 -15.49 0.60
N SER A 573 21.27 -14.34 1.13
CA SER A 573 22.67 -14.02 1.31
C SER A 573 23.18 -14.57 2.65
N PRO A 574 24.38 -15.19 2.67
CA PRO A 574 25.03 -15.60 3.90
C PRO A 574 25.46 -14.41 4.79
N ASP A 575 25.52 -13.18 4.24
CA ASP A 575 26.06 -12.00 4.92
C ASP A 575 25.03 -11.27 5.83
N HIS A 576 23.75 -11.63 5.78
CA HIS A 576 22.69 -11.02 6.60
C HIS A 576 22.27 -11.95 7.74
N VAL A 577 23.18 -12.17 8.70
CA VAL A 577 23.02 -13.11 9.81
C VAL A 577 21.81 -12.78 10.69
N GLU A 578 21.46 -11.50 10.86
CA GLU A 578 20.30 -11.06 11.65
C GLU A 578 18.98 -11.54 11.05
N LEU A 579 18.89 -11.62 9.71
CA LEU A 579 17.73 -12.12 9.00
C LEU A 579 17.72 -13.64 8.87
N GLN A 580 18.84 -14.33 9.11
CA GLN A 580 18.84 -15.80 9.23
C GLN A 580 18.00 -16.29 10.41
N ALA A 581 17.78 -15.45 11.42
CA ALA A 581 16.93 -15.78 12.55
C ALA A 581 15.43 -15.89 12.18
N LEU A 582 15.01 -15.36 11.02
CA LEU A 582 13.69 -15.67 10.44
C LEU A 582 13.57 -17.15 10.03
N TYR A 583 14.68 -17.80 9.69
CA TYR A 583 14.75 -19.26 9.49
C TYR A 583 14.89 -20.04 10.80
N GLN A 584 14.84 -19.39 11.97
CA GLN A 584 14.71 -20.02 13.29
C GLN A 584 13.32 -19.83 13.91
N ALA A 585 12.44 -19.06 13.26
CA ALA A 585 11.06 -18.85 13.71
C ALA A 585 10.24 -20.16 13.74
N PRO A 586 9.07 -20.21 14.40
CA PRO A 586 8.17 -21.37 14.33
C PRO A 586 7.94 -21.83 12.88
N GLN A 587 7.88 -23.14 12.67
CA GLN A 587 7.84 -23.76 11.34
C GLN A 587 6.73 -23.18 10.44
N GLU A 588 5.60 -22.79 11.02
CA GLU A 588 4.48 -22.21 10.27
C GLU A 588 4.84 -20.89 9.59
N ILE A 589 5.62 -20.03 10.25
CA ILE A 589 6.00 -18.72 9.71
C ILE A 589 7.13 -18.87 8.68
N GLN A 590 8.09 -19.76 8.95
CA GLN A 590 9.13 -20.09 7.97
C GLN A 590 8.52 -20.59 6.65
N LYS A 591 7.47 -21.40 6.74
CA LYS A 591 6.77 -21.91 5.57
C LYS A 591 6.17 -20.78 4.74
N VAL A 592 5.58 -19.76 5.37
CA VAL A 592 5.03 -18.60 4.65
C VAL A 592 6.15 -17.81 3.96
N LEU A 593 7.25 -17.52 4.64
CA LEU A 593 8.38 -16.77 4.08
C LEU A 593 9.03 -17.50 2.90
N ARG A 594 9.21 -18.83 3.02
CA ARG A 594 9.80 -19.65 1.96
C ARG A 594 8.94 -19.72 0.70
N GLU A 595 7.64 -19.45 0.83
CA GLU A 595 6.69 -19.39 -0.28
C GLU A 595 6.66 -18.00 -0.96
N ILE A 596 7.41 -16.99 -0.51
CA ILE A 596 7.46 -15.68 -1.19
C ILE A 596 8.41 -15.79 -2.40
N PRO A 597 8.00 -15.39 -3.62
CA PRO A 597 8.84 -15.47 -4.80
C PRO A 597 9.72 -14.24 -4.95
N ASN A 598 10.90 -14.39 -5.56
CA ASN A 598 11.59 -13.25 -6.16
C ASN A 598 10.95 -12.88 -7.53
N ARG A 599 11.48 -11.84 -8.20
CA ARG A 599 11.02 -11.39 -9.53
C ARG A 599 11.04 -12.48 -10.62
N ALA A 600 11.97 -13.42 -10.54
CA ALA A 600 12.04 -14.59 -11.43
C ALA A 600 11.10 -15.74 -10.99
N GLY A 601 10.23 -15.50 -10.02
CA GLY A 601 9.29 -16.46 -9.45
C GLY A 601 9.93 -17.47 -8.49
N TYR A 602 11.25 -17.48 -8.31
CA TYR A 602 11.92 -18.52 -7.51
C TYR A 602 11.58 -18.37 -6.02
N ARG A 603 11.28 -19.50 -5.35
CA ARG A 603 10.88 -19.58 -3.94
C ARG A 603 11.87 -20.44 -3.18
N GLN A 604 12.23 -20.04 -1.96
CA GLN A 604 13.12 -20.84 -1.10
C GLN A 604 12.51 -22.20 -0.71
N SER A 605 11.18 -22.34 -0.76
CA SER A 605 10.53 -23.63 -0.55
C SER A 605 10.95 -24.69 -1.57
N ARG A 606 11.33 -24.28 -2.80
CA ARG A 606 11.85 -25.22 -3.81
C ARG A 606 13.14 -25.90 -3.37
N LYS A 607 14.08 -25.12 -2.83
CA LYS A 607 15.34 -25.65 -2.27
C LYS A 607 15.09 -26.60 -1.11
N THR A 608 14.10 -26.29 -0.28
CA THR A 608 13.69 -27.17 0.83
C THR A 608 13.17 -28.51 0.29
N GLU A 609 12.33 -28.49 -0.75
CA GLU A 609 11.81 -29.72 -1.37
C GLU A 609 12.90 -30.61 -1.96
N ASP A 610 13.91 -30.02 -2.61
CA ASP A 610 15.06 -30.78 -3.12
C ASP A 610 15.90 -31.40 -2.01
N GLN A 611 16.07 -30.67 -0.90
CA GLN A 611 16.73 -31.20 0.31
C GLN A 611 15.92 -32.34 0.93
N GLU A 612 14.60 -32.22 1.03
CA GLU A 612 13.74 -33.30 1.51
C GLU A 612 13.80 -34.53 0.61
N LEU A 613 13.76 -34.35 -0.71
CA LEU A 613 13.90 -35.44 -1.67
C LEU A 613 15.26 -36.14 -1.54
N ARG A 614 16.34 -35.36 -1.39
CA ARG A 614 17.70 -35.87 -1.09
C ARG A 614 17.73 -36.65 0.23
N SER A 615 17.12 -36.15 1.29
CA SER A 615 17.04 -36.84 2.58
C SER A 615 16.29 -38.17 2.47
N ARG A 616 15.14 -38.20 1.78
CA ARG A 616 14.39 -39.44 1.52
C ARG A 616 15.21 -40.46 0.72
N LEU A 617 15.93 -40.01 -0.31
CA LEU A 617 16.86 -40.87 -1.07
C LEU A 617 17.99 -41.42 -0.20
N SER A 618 18.54 -40.60 0.69
CA SER A 618 19.61 -41.01 1.62
C SER A 618 19.14 -42.08 2.61
N LEU A 619 17.85 -42.10 2.97
CA LEU A 619 17.28 -43.11 3.87
C LEU A 619 17.20 -44.50 3.24
N ILE A 620 17.12 -44.61 1.91
CA ILE A 620 16.95 -45.87 1.19
C ILE A 620 18.22 -46.31 0.46
N THR A 621 19.31 -45.56 0.63
CA THR A 621 20.63 -45.83 0.04
C THR A 621 21.68 -46.04 1.12
N THR A 622 22.76 -46.72 0.77
CA THR A 622 23.87 -47.06 1.67
C THR A 622 25.19 -47.14 0.91
N GLU A 623 26.30 -46.98 1.62
CA GLU A 623 27.64 -47.26 1.08
C GLU A 623 27.97 -48.76 1.12
N ASP A 624 27.21 -49.54 1.89
CA ASP A 624 27.34 -50.99 1.99
C ASP A 624 26.92 -51.67 0.67
N PRO A 625 27.80 -52.43 0.01
CA PRO A 625 27.50 -53.11 -1.25
C PRO A 625 26.58 -54.34 -1.10
N SER A 626 26.01 -54.61 0.08
CA SER A 626 25.22 -55.82 0.39
C SER A 626 24.08 -56.16 -0.57
N SER A 627 23.50 -55.19 -1.31
CA SER A 627 22.48 -55.47 -2.33
C SER A 627 23.02 -55.57 -3.75
N GLU A 628 24.25 -55.12 -3.99
CA GLU A 628 24.91 -54.97 -5.29
C GLU A 628 24.17 -54.11 -6.33
N ILE A 629 23.01 -53.51 -5.98
CA ILE A 629 22.25 -52.63 -6.87
C ILE A 629 22.67 -51.19 -6.65
N LYS A 630 23.37 -50.64 -7.65
CA LYS A 630 23.92 -49.29 -7.62
C LYS A 630 22.89 -48.27 -8.09
N ILE A 631 22.91 -47.10 -7.46
CA ILE A 631 22.14 -45.93 -7.84
C ILE A 631 23.04 -44.69 -7.92
N ARG A 632 22.89 -43.94 -9.00
CA ARG A 632 23.54 -42.64 -9.21
C ARG A 632 22.49 -41.60 -9.56
N CYS A 633 22.51 -40.43 -8.91
CA CYS A 633 21.51 -39.39 -9.05
C CYS A 633 22.15 -38.01 -8.78
N PRO A 634 21.74 -36.91 -9.46
CA PRO A 634 22.28 -35.57 -9.21
C PRO A 634 22.09 -35.05 -7.78
N LEU A 635 21.12 -35.59 -7.02
CA LEU A 635 20.88 -35.20 -5.63
C LEU A 635 21.81 -35.91 -4.63
N LEU A 636 22.56 -36.92 -5.06
CA LEU A 636 23.50 -37.68 -4.24
C LEU A 636 24.93 -37.27 -4.61
N ASP A 637 25.79 -37.03 -3.61
CA ASP A 637 27.16 -36.56 -3.87
C ASP A 637 28.06 -37.66 -4.50
N LYS A 638 27.64 -38.92 -4.43
CA LYS A 638 28.37 -40.09 -4.95
C LYS A 638 27.44 -41.23 -5.35
N GLU A 639 28.00 -42.22 -6.03
CA GLU A 639 27.34 -43.50 -6.29
C GLU A 639 27.13 -44.26 -4.97
N LEU A 640 25.93 -44.80 -4.77
CA LEU A 640 25.52 -45.56 -3.58
C LEU A 640 24.82 -46.86 -3.99
N TYR A 641 24.50 -47.71 -3.02
CA TYR A 641 23.73 -48.94 -3.19
C TYR A 641 22.33 -48.77 -2.59
N LEU A 642 21.31 -49.41 -3.19
CA LEU A 642 19.97 -49.48 -2.59
C LEU A 642 19.99 -50.41 -1.37
N LYS A 643 19.29 -50.05 -0.29
CA LYS A 643 19.17 -50.93 0.88
C LYS A 643 18.33 -52.18 0.57
N PRO A 644 18.55 -53.32 1.26
CA PRO A 644 17.88 -54.59 0.96
C PRO A 644 16.34 -54.54 0.99
N ASP A 645 15.75 -53.76 1.89
CA ASP A 645 14.31 -53.51 1.98
C ASP A 645 13.79 -52.73 0.77
N ALA A 646 14.48 -51.66 0.37
CA ALA A 646 14.16 -50.92 -0.84
C ALA A 646 14.26 -51.80 -2.10
N VAL A 647 15.28 -52.67 -2.18
CA VAL A 647 15.42 -53.64 -3.29
C VAL A 647 14.24 -54.61 -3.34
N LYS A 648 13.78 -55.12 -2.19
CA LYS A 648 12.64 -56.03 -2.11
C LYS A 648 11.35 -55.40 -2.64
N ASP A 649 11.13 -54.12 -2.36
CA ASP A 649 9.91 -53.41 -2.75
C ASP A 649 9.96 -52.88 -4.19
N LEU A 650 11.15 -52.51 -4.66
CA LEU A 650 11.31 -51.85 -5.96
C LEU A 650 11.68 -52.80 -7.09
N ILE A 651 12.51 -53.81 -6.86
CA ILE A 651 13.15 -54.61 -7.90
C ILE A 651 12.51 -55.99 -7.98
N GLY A 652 12.03 -56.37 -9.16
CA GLY A 652 11.46 -57.67 -9.42
C GLY A 652 12.52 -58.76 -9.66
N SER A 653 12.09 -60.02 -9.74
CA SER A 653 12.98 -61.17 -9.98
C SER A 653 13.84 -61.04 -11.24
N LYS A 654 13.36 -60.32 -12.26
CA LYS A 654 14.10 -60.05 -13.50
C LYS A 654 15.07 -58.85 -13.43
N GLY A 655 15.13 -58.12 -12.33
CA GLY A 655 15.99 -56.93 -12.17
C GLY A 655 15.35 -55.61 -12.62
N HIS A 656 14.16 -55.64 -13.20
CA HIS A 656 13.39 -54.46 -13.56
C HIS A 656 12.57 -53.93 -12.37
N ILE A 657 12.12 -52.68 -12.45
CA ILE A 657 11.21 -52.12 -11.44
C ILE A 657 9.91 -52.93 -11.44
N GLN A 658 9.33 -53.19 -10.27
CA GLN A 658 8.08 -53.90 -10.14
C GLN A 658 6.91 -53.10 -10.75
N LYS A 659 5.93 -53.78 -11.33
CA LYS A 659 4.75 -53.13 -11.94
C LYS A 659 3.62 -53.00 -10.92
N GLY A 660 3.71 -52.02 -10.03
CA GLY A 660 2.71 -51.73 -9.00
C GLY A 660 1.39 -51.16 -9.53
N TYR A 661 1.40 -50.57 -10.74
CA TYR A 661 0.24 -49.92 -11.35
C TYR A 661 -0.13 -50.57 -12.68
N GLN A 662 -1.28 -51.26 -12.76
CA GLN A 662 -1.66 -52.07 -13.92
C GLN A 662 -1.83 -51.26 -15.22
N ASN A 663 -2.38 -50.06 -15.11
CA ASN A 663 -2.67 -49.18 -16.26
C ASN A 663 -1.48 -48.28 -16.67
N SER A 664 -0.34 -48.39 -15.97
CA SER A 664 0.87 -47.66 -16.34
C SER A 664 1.58 -48.33 -17.53
N LEU A 665 2.01 -47.51 -18.49
CA LEU A 665 2.84 -47.95 -19.61
C LEU A 665 4.23 -48.42 -19.13
N HIS A 666 4.81 -47.67 -18.20
CA HIS A 666 6.12 -47.93 -17.59
C HIS A 666 5.98 -48.79 -16.33
N ASN A 667 7.06 -49.48 -15.95
CA ASN A 667 7.12 -50.12 -14.65
C ASN A 667 7.25 -49.03 -13.58
N VAL A 668 6.29 -48.99 -12.68
CA VAL A 668 6.23 -48.01 -11.60
C VAL A 668 6.01 -48.76 -10.30
N SER A 669 6.92 -48.57 -9.34
CA SER A 669 6.81 -49.07 -7.96
C SER A 669 7.06 -47.92 -6.98
N ALA A 670 6.73 -48.14 -5.72
CA ALA A 670 6.95 -47.19 -4.64
C ALA A 670 7.64 -47.86 -3.46
N HIS A 671 8.47 -47.11 -2.74
CA HIS A 671 9.05 -47.52 -1.47
C HIS A 671 9.17 -46.30 -0.56
N GLY A 672 8.59 -46.39 0.63
CA GLY A 672 8.39 -45.22 1.50
C GLY A 672 7.59 -44.13 0.80
N ASP A 673 8.09 -42.89 0.87
CA ASP A 673 7.49 -41.70 0.25
C ASP A 673 8.10 -41.37 -1.14
N LEU A 674 8.56 -42.38 -1.86
CA LEU A 674 9.18 -42.25 -3.18
C LEU A 674 8.55 -43.18 -4.22
N HIS A 675 8.34 -42.66 -5.42
CA HIS A 675 7.92 -43.40 -6.60
C HIS A 675 9.06 -43.53 -7.60
N PHE A 676 9.21 -44.72 -8.19
CA PHE A 676 10.25 -45.07 -9.15
C PHE A 676 9.60 -45.46 -10.48
N LYS A 677 9.89 -44.72 -11.55
CA LYS A 677 9.38 -44.96 -12.90
C LYS A 677 10.52 -45.33 -13.84
N GLU A 678 10.54 -46.59 -14.27
CA GLU A 678 11.55 -47.13 -15.19
C GLU A 678 11.36 -46.61 -16.62
N LEU A 679 12.48 -46.27 -17.28
CA LEU A 679 12.52 -45.82 -18.69
C LEU A 679 11.55 -44.66 -18.99
N PRO A 680 11.60 -43.54 -18.24
CA PRO A 680 10.64 -42.43 -18.39
C PRO A 680 10.77 -41.71 -19.75
N TYR A 681 9.65 -41.23 -20.30
CA TYR A 681 9.66 -40.37 -21.48
C TYR A 681 10.04 -38.94 -21.09
N GLN A 682 11.17 -38.43 -21.61
CA GLN A 682 11.69 -37.08 -21.33
C GLN A 682 11.60 -36.67 -19.84
N PRO A 683 12.37 -37.30 -18.92
CA PRO A 683 12.34 -37.01 -17.48
C PRO A 683 12.52 -35.53 -17.12
N LEU A 684 13.24 -34.77 -17.95
CA LEU A 684 13.41 -33.34 -17.75
C LEU A 684 12.11 -32.53 -17.96
N MET A 685 11.10 -33.08 -18.66
CA MET A 685 9.77 -32.45 -18.79
C MET A 685 9.04 -32.39 -17.44
N GLU A 686 9.03 -33.48 -16.66
CA GLU A 686 8.40 -33.50 -15.34
C GLU A 686 9.06 -32.46 -14.41
N TYR A 687 10.40 -32.40 -14.42
CA TYR A 687 11.18 -31.38 -13.70
C TYR A 687 10.84 -29.96 -14.20
N ALA A 688 10.74 -29.78 -15.51
CA ALA A 688 10.46 -28.48 -16.13
C ALA A 688 9.07 -27.94 -15.77
N ILE A 689 8.05 -28.79 -15.78
CA ILE A 689 6.71 -28.39 -15.34
C ILE A 689 6.68 -28.13 -13.84
N HIS A 690 7.40 -28.93 -13.04
CA HIS A 690 7.51 -28.70 -11.60
C HIS A 690 8.15 -27.36 -11.28
N SER A 691 9.33 -27.06 -11.83
CA SER A 691 10.03 -25.79 -11.57
C SER A 691 9.25 -24.58 -12.09
N LEU A 692 8.62 -24.66 -13.28
CA LEU A 692 7.80 -23.55 -13.81
C LEU A 692 6.55 -23.30 -12.97
N THR A 693 5.82 -24.35 -12.60
CA THR A 693 4.60 -24.23 -11.79
C THR A 693 4.94 -23.69 -10.40
N HIS A 694 6.05 -24.16 -9.81
CA HIS A 694 6.52 -23.65 -8.53
C HIS A 694 6.85 -22.16 -8.57
N ARG A 695 7.46 -21.70 -9.67
CA ARG A 695 7.75 -20.27 -9.87
C ARG A 695 6.48 -19.43 -9.92
N ILE A 696 5.45 -19.90 -10.63
CA ILE A 696 4.20 -19.17 -10.82
C ILE A 696 3.32 -19.19 -9.56
N MET A 697 3.16 -20.35 -8.90
CA MET A 697 2.15 -20.52 -7.84
C MET A 697 2.59 -21.28 -6.59
N GLY A 698 3.84 -21.77 -6.54
CA GLY A 698 4.32 -22.66 -5.46
C GLY A 698 3.98 -24.13 -5.70
N LYS A 699 4.10 -24.96 -4.66
CA LYS A 699 4.04 -26.42 -4.79
C LYS A 699 2.67 -26.92 -5.27
N ALA A 700 2.63 -27.48 -6.49
CA ALA A 700 1.43 -28.11 -7.06
C ALA A 700 1.71 -29.40 -7.85
N THR A 701 2.98 -29.79 -7.97
CA THR A 701 3.45 -31.01 -8.61
C THR A 701 4.56 -31.63 -7.74
N PRO A 702 4.85 -32.93 -7.84
CA PRO A 702 5.88 -33.57 -7.02
C PRO A 702 7.29 -33.11 -7.41
N ALA A 703 8.17 -32.98 -6.42
CA ALA A 703 9.60 -32.87 -6.67
C ALA A 703 10.11 -34.16 -7.32
N THR A 704 11.01 -34.04 -8.30
CA THR A 704 11.44 -35.17 -9.14
C THR A 704 12.92 -35.06 -9.52
N THR A 705 13.58 -36.20 -9.73
CA THR A 705 14.96 -36.30 -10.20
C THR A 705 15.15 -37.54 -11.07
N LEU A 706 16.15 -37.52 -11.94
CA LEU A 706 16.58 -38.70 -12.71
C LEU A 706 17.68 -39.45 -11.95
N ALA A 707 17.60 -40.77 -12.01
CA ALA A 707 18.64 -41.67 -11.52
C ALA A 707 19.02 -42.72 -12.56
N ARG A 708 20.25 -43.21 -12.45
CA ARG A 708 20.75 -44.39 -13.15
C ARG A 708 20.80 -45.54 -12.15
N ILE A 709 20.15 -46.66 -12.48
CA ILE A 709 20.25 -47.92 -11.73
C ILE A 709 21.13 -48.89 -12.52
N GLU A 710 22.07 -49.52 -11.82
CA GLU A 710 22.94 -50.57 -12.38
C GLU A 710 22.87 -51.82 -11.50
N ILE A 711 22.66 -52.96 -12.15
CA ILE A 711 22.60 -54.29 -11.53
C ILE A 711 23.70 -55.14 -12.19
N PRO A 712 24.92 -55.16 -11.64
CA PRO A 712 26.09 -55.77 -12.27
C PRO A 712 25.88 -57.25 -12.62
N ASP A 713 25.33 -58.04 -11.69
CA ASP A 713 25.06 -59.47 -11.86
C ASP A 713 24.18 -59.80 -13.06
N LYS A 714 23.23 -58.91 -13.37
CA LYS A 714 22.29 -59.08 -14.49
C LYS A 714 22.75 -58.34 -15.75
N LYS A 715 23.90 -57.65 -15.70
CA LYS A 715 24.40 -56.74 -16.75
C LYS A 715 23.32 -55.75 -17.21
N LEU A 716 22.52 -55.27 -16.26
CA LEU A 716 21.34 -54.46 -16.54
C LEU A 716 21.58 -53.03 -16.04
N VAL A 717 21.36 -52.06 -16.93
CA VAL A 717 21.44 -50.63 -16.63
C VAL A 717 20.21 -49.96 -17.24
N TYR A 718 19.54 -49.10 -16.49
CA TYR A 718 18.42 -48.33 -17.00
C TYR A 718 18.18 -47.03 -16.23
N PRO A 719 17.59 -46.02 -16.89
CA PRO A 719 17.17 -44.78 -16.26
C PRO A 719 15.87 -44.96 -15.45
N VAL A 720 15.79 -44.25 -14.33
CA VAL A 720 14.61 -44.21 -13.46
C VAL A 720 14.32 -42.78 -13.03
N VAL A 721 13.10 -42.31 -13.24
CA VAL A 721 12.62 -41.07 -12.59
C VAL A 721 12.19 -41.43 -11.17
N ILE A 722 12.68 -40.64 -10.22
CA ILE A 722 12.32 -40.74 -8.81
C ILE A 722 11.56 -39.48 -8.43
N SER A 723 10.33 -39.63 -7.95
CA SER A 723 9.48 -38.51 -7.55
C SER A 723 8.97 -38.68 -6.11
N GLU A 724 8.72 -37.55 -5.45
CA GLU A 724 8.01 -37.51 -4.16
C GLU A 724 6.61 -38.13 -4.29
N THR A 725 6.22 -38.92 -3.29
CA THR A 725 4.84 -39.37 -3.13
C THR A 725 3.96 -38.24 -2.59
N ILE A 726 2.99 -37.79 -3.39
CA ILE A 726 1.93 -36.89 -2.93
C ILE A 726 0.78 -37.72 -2.34
N SER A 727 0.54 -37.59 -1.04
CA SER A 727 -0.64 -38.18 -0.40
C SER A 727 -1.91 -37.43 -0.82
N GLY A 728 -2.97 -38.15 -1.17
CA GLY A 728 -4.24 -37.56 -1.58
C GLY A 728 -5.21 -38.59 -2.12
N LYS A 729 -6.44 -38.14 -2.42
CA LYS A 729 -7.48 -38.95 -3.09
C LYS A 729 -7.67 -38.44 -4.51
N GLU A 730 -8.18 -39.27 -5.41
CA GLU A 730 -8.59 -38.79 -6.74
C GLU A 730 -9.66 -37.70 -6.64
N ILE A 731 -9.67 -36.77 -7.61
CA ILE A 731 -10.63 -35.67 -7.64
C ILE A 731 -12.06 -36.20 -7.68
N ASN A 732 -12.88 -35.76 -6.72
CA ASN A 732 -14.32 -36.02 -6.71
C ASN A 732 -15.08 -34.85 -7.39
N PRO A 733 -15.95 -35.10 -8.39
CA PRO A 733 -16.74 -34.05 -9.03
C PRO A 733 -17.54 -33.14 -8.08
N LYS A 734 -18.00 -33.66 -6.94
CA LYS A 734 -18.88 -32.96 -5.99
C LYS A 734 -18.14 -32.23 -4.86
N GLU A 735 -16.84 -32.44 -4.70
CA GLU A 735 -16.10 -31.83 -3.59
C GLU A 735 -15.76 -30.36 -3.85
N ALA A 736 -15.81 -29.52 -2.82
CA ALA A 736 -15.46 -28.11 -2.93
C ALA A 736 -13.94 -27.93 -2.85
N LEU A 737 -13.31 -27.47 -3.93
CA LEU A 737 -11.86 -27.24 -4.00
C LEU A 737 -11.48 -25.82 -3.55
N ASP A 738 -10.23 -25.63 -3.13
CA ASP A 738 -9.68 -24.31 -2.85
C ASP A 738 -9.69 -23.46 -4.13
N LYS A 739 -10.47 -22.37 -4.10
CA LYS A 739 -10.72 -21.54 -5.28
C LYS A 739 -9.47 -20.81 -5.77
N LYS A 740 -8.61 -20.35 -4.86
CA LYS A 740 -7.37 -19.63 -5.20
C LYS A 740 -6.37 -20.58 -5.84
N HIS A 741 -6.15 -21.73 -5.21
CA HIS A 741 -5.26 -22.79 -5.69
C HIS A 741 -5.69 -23.32 -7.07
N LEU A 742 -6.98 -23.57 -7.25
CA LEU A 742 -7.52 -24.04 -8.53
C LEU A 742 -7.40 -22.98 -9.64
N THR A 743 -7.58 -21.69 -9.31
CA THR A 743 -7.40 -20.59 -10.27
C THR A 743 -5.96 -20.52 -10.76
N TRP A 744 -4.98 -20.61 -9.85
CA TRP A 744 -3.56 -20.66 -10.20
C TRP A 744 -3.22 -21.85 -11.10
N LEU A 745 -3.67 -23.06 -10.74
CA LEU A 745 -3.42 -24.27 -11.54
C LEU A 745 -3.97 -24.16 -12.96
N ARG A 746 -5.17 -23.59 -13.12
CA ARG A 746 -5.75 -23.37 -14.45
C ARG A 746 -4.93 -22.39 -15.29
N LEU A 747 -4.41 -21.33 -14.67
CA LEU A 747 -3.48 -20.41 -15.36
C LEU A 747 -2.21 -21.14 -15.79
N CYS A 748 -1.63 -21.97 -14.91
CA CYS A 748 -0.49 -22.81 -15.26
C CYS A 748 -0.81 -23.76 -16.43
N GLU A 749 -1.98 -24.39 -16.48
CA GLU A 749 -2.37 -25.28 -17.59
C GLU A 749 -2.58 -24.56 -18.91
N ILE A 750 -3.05 -23.31 -18.93
CA ILE A 750 -3.10 -22.52 -20.17
C ILE A 750 -1.69 -22.27 -20.70
N LEU A 751 -0.72 -22.04 -19.81
CA LEU A 751 0.68 -21.83 -20.16
C LEU A 751 1.35 -23.14 -20.60
N THR A 752 1.21 -24.21 -19.82
CA THR A 752 1.87 -25.50 -20.06
C THR A 752 1.17 -26.36 -21.10
N LYS A 753 -0.09 -26.11 -21.44
CA LYS A 753 -0.86 -26.80 -22.50
C LYS A 753 -0.73 -28.33 -22.41
N PRO A 754 -1.28 -28.95 -21.36
CA PRO A 754 -1.15 -30.38 -21.12
C PRO A 754 -1.78 -31.20 -22.26
N GLY A 755 -1.10 -32.28 -22.66
CA GLY A 755 -1.59 -33.25 -23.64
C GLY A 755 -2.25 -34.49 -23.03
N ASP A 756 -2.05 -34.72 -21.74
CA ASP A 756 -2.58 -35.89 -21.00
C ASP A 756 -3.12 -35.50 -19.61
N GLY A 757 -3.80 -34.36 -19.47
CA GLY A 757 -4.36 -33.89 -18.19
C GLY A 757 -5.65 -34.60 -17.76
N ARG A 758 -5.61 -35.94 -17.66
CA ARG A 758 -6.73 -36.80 -17.26
C ARG A 758 -6.92 -36.87 -15.74
N LEU A 759 -8.09 -37.35 -15.30
CA LEU A 759 -8.49 -37.39 -13.89
C LEU A 759 -7.48 -38.11 -12.97
N SER A 760 -6.94 -39.25 -13.41
CA SER A 760 -5.97 -40.04 -12.64
C SER A 760 -4.63 -39.35 -12.41
N ASN A 761 -4.35 -38.25 -13.13
CA ASN A 761 -3.12 -37.49 -12.98
C ASN A 761 -3.21 -36.44 -11.88
N TYR A 762 -4.36 -36.29 -11.22
CA TYR A 762 -4.56 -35.30 -10.17
C TYR A 762 -5.05 -35.91 -8.87
N LEU A 763 -4.42 -35.50 -7.77
CA LEU A 763 -4.80 -35.85 -6.41
C LEU A 763 -5.26 -34.62 -5.63
N VAL A 764 -6.15 -34.83 -4.67
CA VAL A 764 -6.67 -33.81 -3.76
C VAL A 764 -6.23 -34.10 -2.34
N ARG A 765 -5.60 -33.09 -1.73
CA ARG A 765 -5.20 -33.08 -0.31
C ARG A 765 -5.60 -31.75 0.30
N GLN A 766 -6.37 -31.77 1.38
CA GLN A 766 -6.85 -30.54 2.05
C GLN A 766 -7.50 -29.54 1.07
N ARG A 767 -8.36 -30.03 0.17
CA ARG A 767 -9.04 -29.25 -0.89
C ARG A 767 -8.11 -28.63 -1.95
N LYS A 768 -6.80 -28.83 -1.87
CA LYS A 768 -5.81 -28.43 -2.90
C LYS A 768 -5.56 -29.57 -3.87
N VAL A 769 -5.39 -29.23 -5.15
CA VAL A 769 -5.17 -30.17 -6.24
C VAL A 769 -3.67 -30.25 -6.55
N TYR A 770 -3.16 -31.46 -6.80
CA TYR A 770 -1.77 -31.70 -7.17
C TYR A 770 -1.72 -32.53 -8.44
N CYS A 771 -0.97 -32.09 -9.45
CA CYS A 771 -0.74 -32.85 -10.68
C CYS A 771 0.49 -33.74 -10.49
N ILE A 772 0.28 -35.06 -10.48
CA ILE A 772 1.32 -36.06 -10.21
C ILE A 772 1.94 -36.64 -11.49
N HIS A 773 1.38 -36.33 -12.66
CA HIS A 773 1.87 -36.84 -13.94
C HIS A 773 1.62 -35.82 -15.07
N ASN A 774 2.72 -35.28 -15.62
CA ASN A 774 2.74 -34.09 -16.49
C ASN A 774 3.85 -34.14 -17.56
N ASP A 775 4.33 -35.35 -17.90
CA ASP A 775 5.40 -35.60 -18.87
C ASP A 775 5.02 -35.29 -20.34
N ILE A 776 3.75 -34.97 -20.60
CA ILE A 776 3.24 -34.53 -21.91
C ILE A 776 2.66 -33.12 -21.79
N SER A 777 3.51 -32.14 -22.08
CA SER A 777 3.21 -30.71 -22.00
C SER A 777 3.79 -29.94 -23.19
N PHE A 778 3.44 -28.65 -23.27
CA PHE A 778 3.73 -27.70 -24.35
C PHE A 778 3.15 -28.12 -25.70
N MET A 779 1.99 -28.77 -25.68
CA MET A 779 1.30 -29.25 -26.87
C MET A 779 0.66 -28.10 -27.65
N GLU A 780 0.52 -28.28 -28.97
CA GLU A 780 -0.39 -27.43 -29.73
C GLU A 780 -1.85 -27.68 -29.27
N PRO A 781 -2.64 -26.66 -28.89
CA PRO A 781 -4.02 -26.85 -28.43
C PRO A 781 -4.98 -27.37 -29.50
N VAL A 782 -4.69 -27.09 -30.77
CA VAL A 782 -5.51 -27.50 -31.92
C VAL A 782 -4.63 -27.95 -33.08
N LEU A 783 -4.81 -29.20 -33.53
CA LEU A 783 -4.16 -29.75 -34.72
C LEU A 783 -5.06 -29.67 -35.95
N LYS A 784 -4.43 -29.55 -37.13
CA LYS A 784 -5.08 -29.63 -38.46
C LYS A 784 -4.57 -30.88 -39.19
N PRO A 785 -5.14 -32.07 -38.93
CA PRO A 785 -4.63 -33.33 -39.52
C PRO A 785 -4.89 -33.42 -41.03
N ARG A 786 -5.94 -32.79 -41.54
CA ARG A 786 -6.29 -32.70 -42.97
C ARG A 786 -6.85 -31.32 -43.30
N VAL A 787 -6.84 -30.95 -44.58
CA VAL A 787 -7.45 -29.70 -45.06
C VAL A 787 -8.92 -29.68 -44.67
N GLY A 788 -9.34 -28.67 -43.89
CA GLY A 788 -10.71 -28.53 -43.39
C GLY A 788 -11.00 -29.19 -42.04
N GLU A 789 -10.15 -30.09 -41.54
CA GLU A 789 -10.31 -30.74 -40.24
C GLU A 789 -9.57 -29.99 -39.13
N ARG A 790 -10.19 -29.86 -37.95
CA ARG A 790 -9.56 -29.31 -36.73
C ARG A 790 -9.83 -30.25 -35.56
N LYS A 791 -8.77 -30.67 -34.87
CA LYS A 791 -8.86 -31.53 -33.69
C LYS A 791 -8.33 -30.79 -32.46
N VAL A 792 -9.13 -30.73 -31.39
CA VAL A 792 -8.70 -30.19 -30.10
C VAL A 792 -7.80 -31.21 -29.40
N THR A 793 -6.61 -30.78 -29.01
CA THR A 793 -5.58 -31.58 -28.35
C THR A 793 -5.23 -31.07 -26.95
N PHE A 794 -5.69 -29.86 -26.58
CA PHE A 794 -5.64 -29.38 -25.20
C PHE A 794 -6.44 -30.30 -24.28
N CYS A 795 -5.77 -30.92 -23.32
CA CYS A 795 -6.32 -31.97 -22.48
C CYS A 795 -6.16 -31.61 -20.99
N SER A 796 -7.22 -31.08 -20.37
CA SER A 796 -7.25 -30.85 -18.92
C SER A 796 -8.63 -31.13 -18.33
N THR A 797 -8.67 -31.98 -17.31
CA THR A 797 -9.87 -32.22 -16.51
C THR A 797 -10.27 -31.01 -15.66
N LEU A 798 -9.34 -30.11 -15.30
CA LEU A 798 -9.62 -28.97 -14.43
C LEU A 798 -10.58 -27.97 -15.07
N PHE A 799 -10.64 -27.90 -16.40
CA PHE A 799 -11.58 -27.07 -17.16
C PHE A 799 -12.95 -27.71 -17.38
N THR A 800 -13.15 -28.96 -16.94
CA THR A 800 -14.46 -29.63 -16.98
C THR A 800 -15.31 -29.37 -15.73
N ARG A 801 -14.74 -28.67 -14.75
CA ARG A 801 -15.39 -28.27 -13.49
C ARG A 801 -15.94 -26.86 -13.55
N ASP A 802 -17.18 -26.70 -13.10
CA ASP A 802 -17.85 -25.41 -12.99
C ASP A 802 -17.61 -24.79 -11.62
N GLN A 803 -16.42 -24.19 -11.45
CA GLN A 803 -16.05 -23.42 -10.26
C GLN A 803 -15.45 -22.10 -10.73
N SER A 804 -15.98 -20.98 -10.24
CA SER A 804 -15.60 -19.65 -10.70
C SER A 804 -14.15 -19.29 -10.35
N LEU A 805 -13.56 -18.34 -11.08
CA LEU A 805 -12.19 -17.86 -10.87
C LEU A 805 -12.11 -16.87 -9.69
N ASP A 806 -10.94 -16.81 -9.04
CA ASP A 806 -10.65 -15.87 -7.95
C ASP A 806 -10.01 -14.57 -8.49
N LYS A 807 -10.66 -13.42 -8.26
CA LYS A 807 -10.23 -12.12 -8.78
C LYS A 807 -8.86 -11.69 -8.24
N SER A 808 -8.56 -11.99 -6.97
CA SER A 808 -7.27 -11.62 -6.36
C SER A 808 -6.11 -12.41 -6.98
N VAL A 809 -6.34 -13.67 -7.35
CA VAL A 809 -5.35 -14.48 -8.06
C VAL A 809 -5.10 -13.94 -9.46
N LEU A 810 -6.14 -13.57 -10.21
CA LEU A 810 -6.00 -12.98 -11.53
C LEU A 810 -5.20 -11.67 -11.50
N GLN A 811 -5.43 -10.83 -10.49
CA GLN A 811 -4.65 -9.60 -10.27
C GLN A 811 -3.19 -9.90 -9.95
N LYS A 812 -2.90 -10.86 -9.07
CA LYS A 812 -1.52 -11.28 -8.74
C LYS A 812 -0.79 -11.88 -9.96
N PHE A 813 -1.48 -12.64 -10.80
CA PHE A 813 -0.89 -13.16 -12.04
C PHE A 813 -0.45 -12.03 -13.00
N CYS A 814 -1.17 -10.91 -13.03
CA CYS A 814 -0.80 -9.73 -13.82
C CYS A 814 0.43 -8.98 -13.31
N GLN A 815 0.90 -9.28 -12.09
CA GLN A 815 2.10 -8.69 -11.48
C GLN A 815 3.36 -9.55 -11.74
N LEU A 816 3.20 -10.77 -12.26
CA LEU A 816 4.34 -11.62 -12.62
C LEU A 816 5.12 -11.04 -13.81
N GLU A 817 6.40 -11.35 -13.88
CA GLU A 817 7.31 -10.89 -14.94
C GLU A 817 7.72 -12.06 -15.85
N PRO A 818 7.00 -12.29 -16.98
CA PRO A 818 7.20 -13.48 -17.80
C PRO A 818 8.63 -13.67 -18.28
N ASP A 819 9.30 -12.59 -18.69
CA ASP A 819 10.64 -12.67 -19.29
C ASP A 819 11.70 -13.13 -18.28
N LEU A 820 11.63 -12.60 -17.05
CA LEU A 820 12.52 -12.99 -15.96
C LEU A 820 12.25 -14.42 -15.50
N ILE A 821 10.97 -14.80 -15.36
CA ILE A 821 10.57 -16.16 -14.98
C ILE A 821 11.07 -17.17 -16.01
N LEU A 822 10.78 -16.95 -17.30
CA LEU A 822 11.08 -17.93 -18.35
C LEU A 822 12.58 -18.03 -18.64
N THR A 823 13.32 -16.92 -18.61
CA THR A 823 14.78 -16.94 -18.84
C THR A 823 15.48 -17.70 -17.70
N ASN A 824 15.21 -17.35 -16.44
CA ASN A 824 15.82 -18.03 -15.31
C ASN A 824 15.40 -19.51 -15.21
N TRP A 825 14.17 -19.82 -15.61
CA TRP A 825 13.71 -21.19 -15.71
C TRP A 825 14.49 -21.99 -16.75
N LEU A 826 14.69 -21.46 -17.96
CA LEU A 826 15.47 -22.15 -19.00
C LEU A 826 16.94 -22.35 -18.60
N GLU A 827 17.55 -21.37 -17.92
CA GLU A 827 18.91 -21.50 -17.39
C GLU A 827 19.03 -22.59 -16.32
N GLU A 828 18.03 -22.71 -15.45
CA GLU A 828 17.94 -23.81 -14.48
C GLU A 828 17.83 -25.17 -15.20
N LEU A 829 17.01 -25.26 -16.25
CA LEU A 829 16.85 -26.48 -17.03
C LEU A 829 18.12 -26.89 -17.77
N GLN A 830 18.92 -25.95 -18.27
CA GLN A 830 20.20 -26.25 -18.92
C GLN A 830 21.17 -26.91 -17.94
N LYS A 831 21.29 -26.37 -16.72
CA LYS A 831 22.13 -26.96 -15.67
C LYS A 831 21.65 -28.37 -15.30
N GLN A 832 20.34 -28.56 -15.19
CA GLN A 832 19.76 -29.86 -14.87
C GLN A 832 19.93 -30.88 -16.01
N GLU A 833 19.84 -30.44 -17.26
CA GLU A 833 20.10 -31.28 -18.43
C GLU A 833 21.54 -31.81 -18.45
N GLU A 834 22.52 -30.96 -18.16
CA GLU A 834 23.92 -31.35 -18.03
C GLU A 834 24.11 -32.40 -16.93
N ALA A 835 23.47 -32.20 -15.77
CA ALA A 835 23.50 -33.18 -14.69
C ALA A 835 22.89 -34.53 -15.11
N TYR A 836 21.77 -34.53 -15.84
CA TYR A 836 21.13 -35.76 -16.32
C TYR A 836 21.96 -36.49 -17.38
N LEU A 837 22.61 -35.75 -18.28
CA LEU A 837 23.52 -36.32 -19.26
C LEU A 837 24.75 -36.95 -18.62
N SER A 838 25.29 -36.34 -17.56
CA SER A 838 26.45 -36.88 -16.84
C SER A 838 26.22 -38.27 -16.22
N LEU A 839 24.96 -38.66 -16.02
CA LEU A 839 24.60 -40.00 -15.55
C LEU A 839 24.89 -41.08 -16.60
N PHE A 840 24.85 -40.73 -17.89
CA PHE A 840 24.94 -41.65 -19.03
C PHE A 840 26.09 -41.25 -19.97
N PRO A 841 27.35 -41.50 -19.60
CA PRO A 841 28.51 -41.03 -20.35
C PRO A 841 28.73 -41.78 -21.68
N ASP A 842 28.15 -42.97 -21.88
CA ASP A 842 28.23 -43.72 -23.14
C ASP A 842 27.06 -43.33 -24.08
N PRO A 843 27.31 -42.67 -25.22
CA PRO A 843 26.28 -42.31 -26.18
C PRO A 843 25.56 -43.52 -26.79
N LYS A 844 26.19 -44.70 -26.87
CA LYS A 844 25.57 -45.92 -27.40
C LYS A 844 24.49 -46.47 -26.47
N GLU A 845 24.68 -46.30 -25.16
CA GLU A 845 23.69 -46.66 -24.15
C GLU A 845 22.41 -45.82 -24.35
N LEU A 846 22.57 -44.50 -24.48
CA LEU A 846 21.46 -43.59 -24.75
C LEU A 846 20.77 -43.87 -26.09
N GLN A 847 21.53 -44.19 -27.13
CA GLN A 847 20.96 -44.59 -28.43
C GLN A 847 20.08 -45.84 -28.28
N THR A 848 20.55 -46.82 -27.53
CA THR A 848 19.81 -48.07 -27.28
C THR A 848 18.50 -47.77 -26.56
N PHE A 849 18.52 -47.00 -25.46
CA PHE A 849 17.30 -46.63 -24.74
C PHE A 849 16.32 -45.81 -25.59
N TYR A 850 16.83 -45.04 -26.56
CA TYR A 850 15.98 -44.26 -27.46
C TYR A 850 15.35 -45.10 -28.58
N GLU A 851 16.04 -46.11 -29.10
CA GLU A 851 15.65 -46.83 -30.33
C GLU A 851 15.03 -48.22 -30.09
N GLN A 852 15.31 -48.86 -28.94
CA GLN A 852 14.92 -50.25 -28.66
C GLN A 852 13.40 -50.47 -28.62
N ASP A 853 12.65 -49.60 -27.93
CA ASP A 853 11.19 -49.66 -27.84
C ASP A 853 10.59 -48.35 -28.34
N LYS A 854 9.87 -48.41 -29.46
CA LYS A 854 9.31 -47.21 -30.10
C LYS A 854 8.24 -46.53 -29.23
N ASP A 855 7.53 -47.28 -28.39
CA ASP A 855 6.48 -46.77 -27.51
C ASP A 855 7.02 -46.28 -26.15
N LYS A 856 8.29 -46.58 -25.82
CA LYS A 856 8.97 -46.22 -24.56
C LYS A 856 10.35 -45.59 -24.78
N ARG A 857 10.42 -44.59 -25.65
CA ARG A 857 11.68 -43.89 -25.95
C ARG A 857 12.14 -43.08 -24.74
N PHE A 858 13.41 -43.22 -24.38
CA PHE A 858 14.05 -42.41 -23.33
C PHE A 858 15.05 -41.43 -23.92
N THR A 859 15.04 -40.18 -23.45
CA THR A 859 16.12 -39.21 -23.65
C THR A 859 16.21 -38.28 -22.45
N PRO A 860 17.41 -38.02 -21.88
CA PRO A 860 17.57 -37.14 -20.73
C PRO A 860 17.37 -35.65 -21.09
N THR A 861 17.39 -35.32 -22.37
CA THR A 861 17.26 -33.97 -22.94
C THR A 861 15.79 -33.55 -23.03
N LEU A 862 15.50 -32.28 -22.72
CA LEU A 862 14.16 -31.71 -22.94
C LEU A 862 14.03 -31.26 -24.39
N LEU A 863 13.09 -31.84 -25.13
CA LEU A 863 12.86 -31.53 -26.54
C LEU A 863 11.78 -30.46 -26.69
N LEU A 864 12.18 -29.22 -26.96
CA LEU A 864 11.26 -28.12 -27.24
C LEU A 864 11.22 -27.84 -28.74
N ALA A 865 10.03 -27.92 -29.35
CA ALA A 865 9.89 -27.56 -30.75
C ALA A 865 10.20 -26.07 -30.97
N LYS A 866 10.79 -25.74 -32.12
CA LYS A 866 11.02 -24.34 -32.51
C LYS A 866 9.72 -23.53 -32.40
N GLY A 867 9.74 -22.42 -31.69
CA GLY A 867 8.59 -21.55 -31.42
C GLY A 867 7.75 -21.94 -30.20
N ALA A 868 8.02 -23.05 -29.52
CA ALA A 868 7.27 -23.47 -28.33
C ALA A 868 7.44 -22.46 -27.18
N ILE A 869 8.67 -22.07 -26.86
CA ILE A 869 8.95 -21.05 -25.84
C ILE A 869 8.45 -19.67 -26.26
N SER A 870 8.61 -19.32 -27.53
CA SER A 870 8.02 -18.10 -28.09
C SER A 870 6.51 -18.06 -27.87
N THR A 871 5.82 -19.18 -28.11
CA THR A 871 4.37 -19.31 -27.90
C THR A 871 4.02 -19.22 -26.43
N LEU A 872 4.80 -19.83 -25.53
CA LEU A 872 4.62 -19.76 -24.08
C LEU A 872 4.73 -18.31 -23.57
N CYS A 873 5.79 -17.60 -23.94
CA CYS A 873 6.00 -16.19 -23.58
C CYS A 873 4.85 -15.32 -24.08
N MET A 874 4.48 -15.46 -25.36
CA MET A 874 3.37 -14.71 -25.95
C MET A 874 2.01 -15.06 -25.34
N GLN A 875 1.79 -16.31 -24.94
CA GLN A 875 0.58 -16.74 -24.24
C GLN A 875 0.48 -16.08 -22.87
N PHE A 876 1.60 -15.98 -22.15
CA PHE A 876 1.70 -15.34 -20.84
C PHE A 876 1.31 -13.86 -20.94
N TYR A 877 1.96 -13.10 -21.83
CA TYR A 877 1.64 -11.69 -22.04
C TYR A 877 0.21 -11.47 -22.52
N HIS A 878 -0.25 -12.31 -23.43
CA HIS A 878 -1.62 -12.20 -23.94
C HIS A 878 -2.66 -12.36 -22.83
N LEU A 879 -2.46 -13.31 -21.91
CA LEU A 879 -3.34 -13.48 -20.77
C LEU A 879 -3.30 -12.27 -19.84
N GLN A 880 -2.11 -11.77 -19.49
CA GLN A 880 -2.00 -10.59 -18.63
C GLN A 880 -2.70 -9.37 -19.25
N ASP A 881 -2.51 -9.13 -20.54
CA ASP A 881 -3.20 -8.06 -21.27
C ASP A 881 -4.73 -8.20 -21.22
N VAL A 882 -5.25 -9.41 -21.44
CA VAL A 882 -6.69 -9.66 -21.33
C VAL A 882 -7.20 -9.43 -19.91
N LEU A 883 -6.49 -9.93 -18.90
CA LEU A 883 -6.90 -9.86 -17.50
C LEU A 883 -6.83 -8.43 -16.92
N ARG A 884 -5.93 -7.58 -17.42
CA ARG A 884 -5.89 -6.15 -17.05
C ARG A 884 -7.11 -5.39 -17.60
N ASN A 885 -7.66 -5.83 -18.73
CA ASN A 885 -8.72 -5.13 -19.44
C ASN A 885 -10.12 -5.76 -19.27
N LYS A 886 -10.22 -7.00 -18.79
CA LYS A 886 -11.47 -7.76 -18.71
C LYS A 886 -11.55 -8.60 -17.44
N VAL A 887 -12.74 -8.62 -16.84
CA VAL A 887 -13.06 -9.50 -15.72
C VAL A 887 -13.50 -10.86 -16.25
N LEU A 888 -12.73 -11.91 -15.96
CA LEU A 888 -13.06 -13.29 -16.31
C LEU A 888 -13.54 -14.04 -15.06
N GLU A 889 -14.82 -14.39 -15.00
CA GLU A 889 -15.39 -15.11 -13.84
C GLU A 889 -15.51 -16.62 -14.10
N GLN A 890 -15.72 -17.03 -15.35
CA GLN A 890 -15.86 -18.43 -15.75
C GLN A 890 -14.53 -19.03 -16.24
N PRO A 891 -14.22 -20.29 -15.90
CA PRO A 891 -12.97 -20.93 -16.30
C PRO A 891 -12.86 -21.20 -17.79
N THR A 892 -13.96 -21.45 -18.50
CA THR A 892 -13.96 -21.67 -19.96
C THR A 892 -13.49 -20.45 -20.73
N LEU A 893 -13.69 -19.24 -20.20
CA LEU A 893 -13.21 -18.01 -20.80
C LEU A 893 -11.67 -17.93 -20.84
N LEU A 894 -10.96 -18.62 -19.95
CA LEU A 894 -9.50 -18.73 -20.05
C LEU A 894 -9.08 -19.57 -21.26
N LEU A 895 -9.85 -20.61 -21.60
CA LEU A 895 -9.59 -21.43 -22.80
C LEU A 895 -9.72 -20.61 -24.08
N ARG A 896 -10.63 -19.63 -24.09
CA ARG A 896 -10.83 -18.73 -25.24
C ARG A 896 -9.58 -17.95 -25.62
N GLU A 897 -8.71 -17.68 -24.64
CA GLU A 897 -7.49 -16.91 -24.81
C GLU A 897 -6.27 -17.79 -25.17
N LEU A 898 -6.46 -19.08 -25.46
CA LEU A 898 -5.39 -19.94 -25.99
C LEU A 898 -4.93 -19.49 -27.38
N ILE A 899 -3.62 -19.43 -27.57
CA ILE A 899 -2.97 -19.03 -28.82
C ILE A 899 -1.99 -20.09 -29.33
N SER A 900 -1.74 -20.04 -30.64
CA SER A 900 -0.72 -20.83 -31.35
C SER A 900 0.08 -19.92 -32.28
N LEU A 901 1.36 -20.22 -32.49
CA LEU A 901 2.19 -19.53 -33.50
C LEU A 901 2.34 -20.43 -34.73
N GLN A 902 1.96 -19.94 -35.91
CA GLN A 902 2.24 -20.59 -37.20
C GLN A 902 2.99 -19.60 -38.08
N ASN A 903 4.19 -19.95 -38.56
CA ASN A 903 5.03 -19.08 -39.39
C ASN A 903 5.19 -17.66 -38.80
N THR A 904 5.39 -17.54 -37.49
CA THR A 904 5.48 -16.27 -36.73
C THR A 904 4.17 -15.47 -36.59
N GLU A 905 3.06 -15.93 -37.16
CA GLU A 905 1.74 -15.31 -36.98
C GLU A 905 0.98 -15.89 -35.78
N LYS A 906 0.49 -14.99 -34.93
CA LYS A 906 -0.37 -15.31 -33.77
C LYS A 906 -1.77 -15.70 -34.23
N ASN A 907 -2.11 -16.97 -34.06
CA ASN A 907 -3.44 -17.51 -34.34
C ASN A 907 -4.24 -17.70 -33.04
N ARG A 908 -5.45 -17.13 -32.98
CA ARG A 908 -6.40 -17.38 -31.88
C ARG A 908 -7.08 -18.73 -32.08
N VAL A 909 -6.63 -19.75 -31.36
CA VAL A 909 -7.20 -21.11 -31.41
C VAL A 909 -8.21 -21.37 -30.28
N GLY A 910 -8.15 -20.57 -29.21
CA GLY A 910 -8.95 -20.73 -28.00
C GLY A 910 -10.46 -20.76 -28.18
N PRO A 911 -11.10 -19.95 -29.05
CA PRO A 911 -12.55 -20.01 -29.24
C PRO A 911 -13.06 -21.38 -29.71
N LEU A 912 -12.22 -22.17 -30.39
CA LEU A 912 -12.58 -23.55 -30.75
C LEU A 912 -12.52 -24.47 -29.53
N VAL A 913 -11.47 -24.32 -28.70
CA VAL A 913 -11.26 -25.12 -27.49
C VAL A 913 -12.35 -24.84 -26.47
N GLU A 914 -12.63 -23.57 -26.18
CA GLU A 914 -13.73 -23.10 -25.31
C GLU A 914 -15.06 -23.75 -25.70
N ARG A 915 -15.50 -23.56 -26.95
CA ARG A 915 -16.76 -24.12 -27.46
C ARG A 915 -16.82 -25.63 -27.33
N GLN A 916 -15.70 -26.32 -27.51
CA GLN A 916 -15.65 -27.76 -27.42
C GLN A 916 -15.81 -28.23 -25.96
N TYR A 917 -15.17 -27.57 -25.01
CA TYR A 917 -15.31 -27.86 -23.58
C TYR A 917 -16.71 -27.50 -23.06
N GLU A 918 -17.28 -26.36 -23.46
CA GLU A 918 -18.64 -25.93 -23.07
C GLU A 918 -19.72 -26.94 -23.45
N LYS A 919 -19.64 -27.51 -24.66
CA LYS A 919 -20.59 -28.53 -25.12
C LYS A 919 -20.61 -29.78 -24.24
N THR A 920 -19.52 -30.05 -23.51
CA THR A 920 -19.41 -31.26 -22.70
C THR A 920 -20.10 -31.18 -21.35
N PHE A 921 -20.48 -29.98 -20.86
CA PHE A 921 -21.13 -29.83 -19.55
C PHE A 921 -22.49 -30.55 -19.45
N SER A 922 -23.12 -30.83 -20.61
CA SER A 922 -24.31 -31.68 -20.74
C SER A 922 -24.07 -33.17 -20.43
N LYS A 923 -22.81 -33.61 -20.38
CA LYS A 923 -22.41 -35.00 -20.11
C LYS A 923 -22.01 -35.19 -18.64
N SER A 924 -21.96 -36.46 -18.19
CA SER A 924 -21.41 -36.82 -16.88
C SER A 924 -19.95 -36.41 -16.76
N PHE A 925 -19.52 -36.04 -15.55
CA PHE A 925 -18.20 -35.45 -15.29
C PHE A 925 -17.04 -36.28 -15.87
N GLU A 926 -17.08 -37.59 -15.67
CA GLU A 926 -16.07 -38.55 -16.11
C GLU A 926 -15.97 -38.63 -17.64
N LYS A 927 -17.04 -38.28 -18.36
CA LYS A 927 -17.11 -38.29 -19.83
C LYS A 927 -16.87 -36.93 -20.46
N ARG A 928 -16.72 -35.86 -19.68
CA ARG A 928 -16.53 -34.50 -20.21
C ARG A 928 -15.21 -34.36 -20.96
N LEU A 929 -14.10 -34.81 -20.37
CA LEU A 929 -12.78 -34.69 -21.00
C LEU A 929 -12.65 -35.55 -22.27
N GLU A 930 -13.16 -36.78 -22.25
CA GLU A 930 -13.22 -37.67 -23.42
C GLU A 930 -14.01 -37.01 -24.56
N ALA A 931 -15.13 -36.36 -24.24
CA ALA A 931 -15.93 -35.62 -25.21
C ALA A 931 -15.24 -34.36 -25.73
N ALA A 932 -14.46 -33.67 -24.90
CA ALA A 932 -13.78 -32.44 -25.28
C ALA A 932 -12.62 -32.71 -26.24
N THR A 933 -11.90 -33.81 -26.02
CA THR A 933 -10.67 -34.17 -26.77
C THR A 933 -10.86 -35.25 -27.84
N ALA A 934 -12.04 -35.89 -27.88
CA ALA A 934 -12.35 -37.03 -28.74
C ALA A 934 -11.30 -38.16 -28.66
N THR A 935 -10.79 -38.42 -27.46
CA THR A 935 -9.73 -39.40 -27.20
C THR A 935 -10.07 -40.21 -25.95
N ARG A 936 -9.87 -41.54 -25.97
CA ARG A 936 -10.09 -42.39 -24.80
C ARG A 936 -9.12 -41.98 -23.68
N THR A 937 -9.64 -41.77 -22.48
CA THR A 937 -8.88 -41.28 -21.31
C THR A 937 -8.42 -42.39 -20.36
N ASP A 938 -8.75 -43.65 -20.67
CA ASP A 938 -8.44 -44.84 -19.87
C ASP A 938 -7.00 -45.36 -20.04
N GLN A 939 -6.25 -44.89 -21.05
CA GLN A 939 -4.88 -45.32 -21.34
C GLN A 939 -3.92 -44.14 -21.45
N SER A 940 -2.69 -44.32 -20.95
CA SER A 940 -1.60 -43.34 -21.11
C SER A 940 -1.21 -43.19 -22.56
N MET A 941 -0.82 -41.98 -22.96
CA MET A 941 -0.27 -41.74 -24.29
C MET A 941 1.15 -42.30 -24.41
N THR A 942 1.46 -43.01 -25.51
CA THR A 942 2.82 -43.55 -25.75
C THR A 942 3.79 -42.45 -26.16
N SER A 943 5.10 -42.66 -25.93
CA SER A 943 6.13 -41.69 -26.34
C SER A 943 6.06 -41.41 -27.84
N GLN A 944 5.82 -42.46 -28.65
CA GLN A 944 5.68 -42.33 -30.09
C GLN A 944 4.55 -41.38 -30.49
N LYS A 945 3.37 -41.55 -29.88
CA LYS A 945 2.20 -40.74 -30.17
C LYS A 945 2.39 -39.29 -29.72
N ALA A 946 2.96 -39.08 -28.53
CA ALA A 946 3.29 -37.74 -28.04
C ALA A 946 4.25 -37.00 -29.01
N MET A 947 5.31 -37.67 -29.47
CA MET A 947 6.28 -37.10 -30.42
C MET A 947 5.67 -36.78 -31.78
N GLN A 948 4.81 -37.66 -32.32
CA GLN A 948 4.12 -37.41 -33.58
C GLN A 948 3.20 -36.18 -33.52
N LEU A 949 2.52 -35.99 -32.39
CA LEU A 949 1.63 -34.85 -32.18
C LEU A 949 2.41 -33.54 -31.97
N ASN A 950 3.55 -33.56 -31.26
CA ASN A 950 4.34 -32.37 -30.94
C ASN A 950 5.26 -31.90 -32.07
N TYR A 951 5.96 -32.83 -32.72
CA TYR A 951 7.05 -32.48 -33.64
C TYR A 951 6.70 -32.69 -35.12
N LYS A 952 5.51 -33.24 -35.42
CA LYS A 952 5.05 -33.70 -36.75
C LYS A 952 5.84 -34.88 -37.33
N THR A 953 7.15 -34.90 -37.13
CA THR A 953 8.09 -36.00 -37.43
C THR A 953 8.82 -36.40 -36.16
N ILE A 954 9.01 -37.70 -35.92
CA ILE A 954 9.73 -38.20 -34.73
C ILE A 954 11.22 -37.86 -34.87
N PRO A 955 11.81 -37.05 -33.97
CA PRO A 955 13.25 -36.77 -33.99
C PRO A 955 14.09 -38.06 -33.96
N THR A 956 15.17 -38.09 -34.72
CA THR A 956 16.19 -39.16 -34.63
C THR A 956 17.14 -38.92 -33.47
N PHE A 957 17.81 -39.97 -32.99
CA PHE A 957 18.81 -39.83 -31.92
C PHE A 957 19.94 -38.87 -32.33
N GLU A 958 20.38 -38.93 -33.60
CA GLU A 958 21.40 -38.05 -34.15
C GLU A 958 20.97 -36.56 -34.17
N GLU A 959 19.70 -36.27 -34.49
CA GLU A 959 19.15 -34.91 -34.44
C GLU A 959 19.13 -34.35 -33.01
N ILE A 960 18.79 -35.18 -32.03
CA ILE A 960 18.81 -34.82 -30.61
C ILE A 960 20.24 -34.54 -30.16
N GLN A 961 21.18 -35.43 -30.47
CA GLN A 961 22.61 -35.30 -30.13
C GLN A 961 23.25 -34.04 -30.74
N LYS A 962 22.84 -33.64 -31.96
CA LYS A 962 23.33 -32.41 -32.60
C LYS A 962 22.92 -31.12 -31.88
N ARG A 963 21.91 -31.17 -30.98
CA ARG A 963 21.40 -30.03 -30.20
C ARG A 963 21.10 -28.75 -31.01
N ARG A 964 20.52 -28.90 -32.20
CA ARG A 964 20.16 -27.76 -33.06
C ARG A 964 18.68 -27.41 -32.98
N THR A 965 17.80 -28.34 -33.34
CA THR A 965 16.38 -27.99 -33.60
C THR A 965 15.48 -28.07 -32.38
N TYR A 966 15.91 -28.79 -31.34
CA TYR A 966 15.10 -29.11 -30.16
C TYR A 966 15.77 -28.73 -28.83
N SER A 967 16.88 -27.98 -28.88
CA SER A 967 17.73 -27.74 -27.71
C SER A 967 17.17 -26.63 -26.81
N LEU A 968 17.50 -26.70 -25.52
CA LEU A 968 17.25 -25.61 -24.58
C LEU A 968 18.02 -24.32 -24.95
N GLN A 969 19.16 -24.45 -25.65
CA GLN A 969 19.94 -23.30 -26.09
C GLN A 969 19.21 -22.51 -27.18
N GLU A 970 18.67 -23.19 -28.19
CA GLU A 970 17.85 -22.55 -29.23
C GLU A 970 16.57 -21.96 -28.63
N ALA A 971 15.96 -22.64 -27.66
CA ALA A 971 14.78 -22.13 -26.95
C ALA A 971 15.08 -20.83 -26.17
N LEU A 972 16.24 -20.74 -25.52
CA LEU A 972 16.71 -19.53 -24.85
C LEU A 972 17.02 -18.42 -25.86
N GLN A 973 17.65 -18.76 -27.00
CA GLN A 973 17.89 -17.81 -28.09
C GLN A 973 16.59 -17.23 -28.64
N GLU A 974 15.55 -18.03 -28.85
CA GLU A 974 14.23 -17.56 -29.27
C GLU A 974 13.64 -16.53 -28.30
N LEU A 975 13.70 -16.80 -26.99
CA LEU A 975 13.20 -15.90 -25.96
C LEU A 975 14.00 -14.60 -25.94
N CYS A 976 15.34 -14.68 -25.97
CA CYS A 976 16.21 -13.53 -26.06
C CYS A 976 15.94 -12.67 -27.30
N LEU A 977 15.67 -13.30 -28.45
CA LEU A 977 15.30 -12.59 -29.67
C LEU A 977 14.01 -11.80 -29.47
N LEU A 978 12.95 -12.41 -28.92
CA LEU A 978 11.69 -11.71 -28.63
C LEU A 978 11.89 -10.48 -27.74
N GLU A 979 12.75 -10.58 -26.73
CA GLU A 979 13.08 -9.45 -25.86
C GLU A 979 13.76 -8.30 -26.60
N THR A 980 14.72 -8.63 -27.47
CA THR A 980 15.40 -7.61 -28.27
C THR A 980 14.47 -6.89 -29.25
N GLN A 981 13.41 -7.57 -29.73
CA GLN A 981 12.42 -6.94 -30.61
C GLN A 981 11.58 -5.87 -29.91
N LYS A 982 11.29 -6.06 -28.61
CA LYS A 982 10.57 -5.06 -27.80
C LYS A 982 11.36 -3.75 -27.64
N LEU A 983 12.68 -3.80 -27.84
CA LEU A 983 13.63 -2.73 -27.54
C LEU A 983 14.45 -2.30 -28.76
N TRP A 984 13.95 -2.56 -29.98
CA TRP A 984 14.63 -2.23 -31.24
C TRP A 984 14.98 -0.74 -31.39
N ASN A 985 14.34 0.15 -30.62
CA ASN A 985 14.66 1.57 -30.60
C ASN A 985 15.93 1.90 -29.79
N GLN A 986 16.43 0.97 -28.97
CA GLN A 986 17.57 1.15 -28.04
C GLN A 986 18.81 0.31 -28.43
N VAL A 987 18.64 -0.64 -29.34
CA VAL A 987 19.72 -1.49 -29.90
C VAL A 987 19.72 -1.36 -31.42
N SER A 988 20.81 -0.88 -32.00
CA SER A 988 21.00 -0.79 -33.44
C SER A 988 22.10 -1.74 -33.92
N ILE A 989 21.78 -2.53 -34.94
CA ILE A 989 22.75 -3.38 -35.65
C ILE A 989 22.87 -2.82 -37.05
N THR A 990 23.99 -2.14 -37.34
CA THR A 990 24.20 -1.49 -38.64
C THR A 990 25.11 -2.36 -39.50
N LYS A 991 24.63 -2.70 -40.70
CA LYS A 991 25.41 -3.41 -41.73
C LYS A 991 25.38 -2.62 -43.03
N ASN A 992 26.45 -1.89 -43.32
CA ASN A 992 26.67 -1.30 -44.64
C ASN A 992 27.83 -2.03 -45.35
N SER A 993 28.09 -1.71 -46.62
CA SER A 993 29.05 -2.42 -47.47
C SER A 993 30.49 -2.40 -46.95
N GLU A 994 30.82 -1.52 -46.00
CA GLU A 994 32.18 -1.29 -45.49
C GLU A 994 32.35 -1.50 -43.97
N LYS A 995 31.28 -1.44 -43.16
CA LYS A 995 31.35 -1.56 -41.69
C LYS A 995 30.17 -2.37 -41.13
N TYR A 996 30.49 -3.35 -40.28
CA TYR A 996 29.50 -4.08 -39.50
C TYR A 996 29.67 -3.68 -38.03
N SER A 997 28.72 -2.94 -37.47
CA SER A 997 28.74 -2.46 -36.08
C SER A 997 27.57 -3.00 -35.25
N LEU A 998 27.82 -3.19 -33.96
CA LEU A 998 26.84 -3.53 -32.93
C LEU A 998 26.79 -2.37 -31.94
N GLU A 999 25.65 -1.71 -31.78
CA GLU A 999 25.49 -0.56 -30.90
C GLU A 999 24.27 -0.75 -29.98
N ALA A 1000 24.46 -0.53 -28.67
CA ALA A 1000 23.40 -0.60 -27.67
C ALA A 1000 23.61 0.49 -26.60
N ASP A 1001 22.53 1.19 -26.25
CA ASP A 1001 22.51 2.22 -25.20
C ASP A 1001 21.52 1.83 -24.10
N PHE A 1002 22.03 1.69 -22.88
CA PHE A 1002 21.28 1.25 -21.71
C PHE A 1002 20.81 2.40 -20.80
N SER A 1003 20.96 3.66 -21.22
CA SER A 1003 20.60 4.85 -20.43
C SER A 1003 19.13 4.88 -19.97
N SER A 1004 18.22 4.32 -20.77
CA SER A 1004 16.79 4.25 -20.46
C SER A 1004 16.37 2.98 -19.69
N ILE A 1005 17.33 2.12 -19.32
CA ILE A 1005 17.08 0.87 -18.60
C ILE A 1005 17.53 1.05 -17.15
N GLU A 1006 16.57 1.35 -16.28
CA GLU A 1006 16.85 1.52 -14.84
C GLU A 1006 16.98 0.17 -14.12
N ASP A 1007 16.27 -0.85 -14.59
CA ASP A 1007 16.17 -2.17 -13.97
C ASP A 1007 17.41 -3.05 -14.24
N PRO A 1008 18.19 -3.40 -13.19
CA PRO A 1008 19.40 -4.21 -13.33
C PRO A 1008 19.16 -5.62 -13.89
N GLU A 1009 18.06 -6.27 -13.55
CA GLU A 1009 17.77 -7.64 -14.01
C GLU A 1009 17.39 -7.65 -15.49
N ARG A 1010 16.68 -6.61 -15.92
CA ARG A 1010 16.36 -6.40 -17.34
C ARG A 1010 17.60 -6.07 -18.16
N GLU A 1011 18.51 -5.27 -17.63
CA GLU A 1011 19.79 -5.01 -18.27
C GLU A 1011 20.60 -6.31 -18.48
N LYS A 1012 20.72 -7.16 -17.44
CA LYS A 1012 21.39 -8.47 -17.52
C LYS A 1012 20.78 -9.37 -18.60
N LEU A 1013 19.45 -9.42 -18.66
CA LEU A 1013 18.72 -10.19 -19.66
C LEU A 1013 19.07 -9.71 -21.09
N LEU A 1014 19.13 -8.40 -21.29
CA LEU A 1014 19.42 -7.81 -22.59
C LEU A 1014 20.88 -8.00 -23.01
N LEU A 1015 21.82 -7.87 -22.08
CA LEU A 1015 23.23 -8.18 -22.33
C LEU A 1015 23.43 -9.63 -22.78
N LYS A 1016 22.72 -10.58 -22.14
CA LYS A 1016 22.70 -11.99 -22.59
C LYS A 1016 22.08 -12.14 -23.97
N ALA A 1017 20.98 -11.44 -24.24
CA ALA A 1017 20.34 -11.49 -25.56
C ALA A 1017 21.24 -10.95 -26.69
N LEU A 1018 21.97 -9.87 -26.43
CA LEU A 1018 22.98 -9.34 -27.33
C LEU A 1018 24.12 -10.34 -27.56
N GLN A 1019 24.58 -11.02 -26.51
CA GLN A 1019 25.59 -12.08 -26.63
C GLN A 1019 25.11 -13.22 -27.54
N PHE A 1020 23.86 -13.69 -27.39
CA PHE A 1020 23.30 -14.72 -28.28
C PHE A 1020 23.17 -14.24 -29.72
N LEU A 1021 22.67 -13.03 -29.93
CA LEU A 1021 22.61 -12.40 -31.25
C LEU A 1021 23.99 -12.33 -31.90
N TYR A 1022 25.00 -11.98 -31.13
CA TYR A 1022 26.40 -11.93 -31.57
C TYR A 1022 26.92 -13.32 -31.92
N GLU A 1023 26.71 -14.33 -31.08
CA GLU A 1023 27.14 -15.72 -31.29
C GLU A 1023 26.54 -16.33 -32.56
N ALA A 1024 25.25 -16.08 -32.82
CA ALA A 1024 24.52 -16.61 -33.97
C ALA A 1024 24.98 -16.06 -35.33
N LYS A 1025 25.74 -14.95 -35.37
CA LYS A 1025 26.19 -14.32 -36.62
C LYS A 1025 27.48 -14.93 -37.14
N LYS A 1026 27.48 -15.35 -38.41
CA LYS A 1026 28.66 -15.89 -39.13
C LYS A 1026 29.79 -14.85 -39.28
N GLN A 1027 29.42 -13.60 -39.53
CA GLN A 1027 30.36 -12.48 -39.59
C GLN A 1027 30.30 -11.76 -38.25
N LYS A 1028 31.46 -11.45 -37.66
CA LYS A 1028 31.56 -10.70 -36.39
C LYS A 1028 31.75 -9.19 -36.65
N PRO A 1029 31.19 -8.30 -35.82
CA PRO A 1029 31.27 -6.85 -36.01
C PRO A 1029 32.71 -6.33 -35.89
N THR A 1030 33.06 -5.34 -36.69
CA THR A 1030 34.35 -4.65 -36.57
C THR A 1030 34.30 -3.54 -35.51
N SER A 1031 33.11 -3.16 -35.03
CA SER A 1031 32.88 -2.15 -34.01
C SER A 1031 31.80 -2.58 -33.04
N ILE A 1032 32.04 -2.49 -31.73
CA ILE A 1032 31.06 -2.80 -30.66
C ILE A 1032 30.94 -1.58 -29.74
N THR A 1033 29.71 -1.13 -29.49
CA THR A 1033 29.37 -0.03 -28.60
C THR A 1033 28.31 -0.48 -27.59
N LEU A 1034 28.63 -0.45 -26.31
CA LEU A 1034 27.72 -0.77 -25.19
C LEU A 1034 27.79 0.36 -24.16
N ARG A 1035 26.88 1.33 -24.24
CA ARG A 1035 26.90 2.53 -23.38
C ARG A 1035 25.98 2.40 -22.18
N ASN A 1036 26.30 3.09 -21.09
CA ASN A 1036 25.46 3.19 -19.89
C ASN A 1036 25.15 1.84 -19.23
N THR A 1037 26.01 0.83 -19.42
CA THR A 1037 25.81 -0.50 -18.81
C THR A 1037 26.10 -0.45 -17.31
N LYS A 1038 25.26 -1.01 -16.45
CA LYS A 1038 25.54 -1.18 -15.01
C LYS A 1038 25.86 -2.63 -14.65
N ASN A 1039 25.61 -3.59 -15.55
CA ASN A 1039 25.67 -5.04 -15.26
C ASN A 1039 26.54 -5.84 -16.24
N LEU A 1040 27.40 -5.18 -17.03
CA LEU A 1040 28.31 -5.87 -17.95
C LEU A 1040 29.37 -6.66 -17.15
N THR A 1041 29.46 -7.97 -17.36
CA THR A 1041 30.45 -8.82 -16.66
C THR A 1041 31.63 -9.16 -17.57
N PRO A 1042 32.82 -9.47 -17.01
CA PRO A 1042 33.97 -9.96 -17.79
C PRO A 1042 33.64 -11.21 -18.62
N ALA A 1043 32.76 -12.08 -18.12
CA ALA A 1043 32.33 -13.28 -18.83
C ALA A 1043 31.53 -12.96 -20.10
N ILE A 1044 30.60 -11.98 -20.03
CA ILE A 1044 29.82 -11.53 -21.19
C ILE A 1044 30.73 -10.78 -22.16
N LEU A 1045 31.55 -9.84 -21.66
CA LEU A 1045 32.48 -9.07 -22.48
C LEU A 1045 33.46 -9.99 -23.22
N GLY A 1046 34.05 -10.97 -22.54
CA GLY A 1046 34.98 -11.94 -23.15
C GLY A 1046 34.42 -12.68 -24.36
N LYS A 1047 33.11 -12.95 -24.37
CA LYS A 1047 32.45 -13.62 -25.50
C LYS A 1047 32.14 -12.71 -26.69
N LEU A 1048 32.16 -11.39 -26.47
CA LEU A 1048 31.97 -10.37 -27.52
C LEU A 1048 33.28 -9.94 -28.18
N LEU A 1049 34.42 -10.17 -27.50
CA LEU A 1049 35.76 -9.84 -28.00
C LEU A 1049 36.26 -10.87 -29.02
N HIS A 1050 36.98 -10.41 -30.04
CA HIS A 1050 37.58 -11.28 -31.07
C HIS A 1050 38.68 -10.56 -31.86
N PRO A 1051 39.59 -11.29 -32.53
CA PRO A 1051 40.76 -10.67 -33.20
C PRO A 1051 40.44 -9.69 -34.34
N GLY A 1052 39.22 -9.78 -34.88
CA GLY A 1052 38.73 -8.92 -35.95
C GLY A 1052 38.12 -7.59 -35.47
N LEU A 1053 38.00 -7.39 -34.16
CA LEU A 1053 37.44 -6.17 -33.59
C LEU A 1053 38.42 -4.99 -33.79
N ARG A 1054 37.90 -3.84 -34.22
CA ARG A 1054 38.66 -2.62 -34.50
C ARG A 1054 38.26 -1.46 -33.60
N ALA A 1055 37.01 -1.39 -33.16
CA ALA A 1055 36.54 -0.37 -32.23
C ALA A 1055 35.72 -0.97 -31.09
N LEU A 1056 35.96 -0.51 -29.87
CA LEU A 1056 35.22 -0.89 -28.66
C LEU A 1056 34.86 0.37 -27.86
N ASP A 1057 33.57 0.61 -27.66
CA ASP A 1057 33.03 1.71 -26.86
C ASP A 1057 32.21 1.15 -25.70
N LEU A 1058 32.65 1.41 -24.47
CA LEU A 1058 31.99 1.00 -23.22
C LEU A 1058 31.65 2.23 -22.35
N SER A 1059 31.41 3.39 -22.98
CA SER A 1059 31.26 4.67 -22.30
C SER A 1059 30.08 4.70 -21.34
N TYR A 1060 30.25 5.38 -20.20
CA TYR A 1060 29.34 5.49 -19.06
C TYR A 1060 28.95 4.13 -18.48
N GLY A 1061 29.71 3.08 -18.80
CA GLY A 1061 29.50 1.73 -18.31
C GLY A 1061 30.23 1.45 -16.99
N ALA A 1062 29.68 0.52 -16.22
CA ALA A 1062 30.27 -0.12 -15.06
C ALA A 1062 30.39 -1.63 -15.34
N LEU A 1063 31.62 -2.14 -15.34
CA LEU A 1063 31.87 -3.57 -15.35
C LEU A 1063 31.69 -4.13 -13.93
N VAL A 1064 30.84 -5.14 -13.78
CA VAL A 1064 30.53 -5.79 -12.49
C VAL A 1064 31.30 -7.10 -12.35
N SER A 1065 31.96 -7.29 -11.20
CA SER A 1065 32.44 -8.60 -10.74
C SER A 1065 31.79 -8.91 -9.39
N ASP A 1066 31.66 -10.20 -9.05
CA ASP A 1066 31.10 -10.68 -7.77
C ASP A 1066 31.85 -10.14 -6.54
N THR A 1067 33.05 -9.56 -6.74
CA THR A 1067 33.93 -9.03 -5.69
C THR A 1067 34.10 -7.50 -5.72
N GLY A 1068 33.24 -6.77 -6.42
CA GLY A 1068 33.14 -5.30 -6.31
C GLY A 1068 34.31 -4.48 -6.87
N PHE A 1069 35.33 -5.09 -7.49
CA PHE A 1069 36.43 -4.34 -8.12
C PHE A 1069 36.28 -4.26 -9.64
N LEU A 1070 36.35 -3.00 -10.06
CA LEU A 1070 36.03 -2.36 -11.33
C LEU A 1070 37.25 -2.40 -12.29
N PHE A 1071 37.05 -2.63 -13.60
CA PHE A 1071 38.10 -2.66 -14.66
C PHE A 1071 39.50 -3.11 -14.16
N ASN A 1072 39.59 -4.34 -13.66
CA ASN A 1072 40.83 -4.90 -13.12
C ASN A 1072 41.83 -5.29 -14.25
N ALA A 1073 43.07 -5.61 -13.87
CA ALA A 1073 44.10 -6.07 -14.81
C ALA A 1073 43.65 -7.28 -15.65
N THR A 1074 42.80 -8.15 -15.10
CA THR A 1074 42.25 -9.31 -15.80
C THR A 1074 41.35 -8.93 -16.98
N THR A 1075 40.48 -7.94 -16.82
CA THR A 1075 39.56 -7.51 -17.89
C THR A 1075 40.31 -6.79 -19.00
N LEU A 1076 41.25 -5.91 -18.63
CA LEU A 1076 42.14 -5.25 -19.61
C LEU A 1076 42.99 -6.28 -20.37
N SER A 1077 43.53 -7.27 -19.65
CA SER A 1077 44.26 -8.39 -20.26
C SER A 1077 43.39 -9.24 -21.19
N GLN A 1078 42.10 -9.43 -20.89
CA GLN A 1078 41.16 -10.09 -21.80
C GLN A 1078 40.94 -9.29 -23.08
N ILE A 1079 40.78 -7.96 -23.00
CA ILE A 1079 40.67 -7.09 -24.18
C ILE A 1079 41.94 -7.18 -25.04
N GLU A 1080 43.11 -7.10 -24.40
CA GLU A 1080 44.41 -7.22 -25.07
C GLU A 1080 44.59 -8.57 -25.78
N THR A 1081 44.24 -9.66 -25.10
CA THR A 1081 44.47 -11.02 -25.60
C THR A 1081 43.48 -11.41 -26.68
N LEU A 1082 42.20 -11.05 -26.51
CA LEU A 1082 41.13 -11.49 -27.40
C LEU A 1082 40.92 -10.53 -28.58
N SER A 1083 41.32 -9.27 -28.46
CA SER A 1083 41.20 -8.23 -29.50
C SER A 1083 42.51 -7.46 -29.73
N PRO A 1084 43.63 -8.13 -30.11
CA PRO A 1084 44.96 -7.52 -30.19
C PRO A 1084 45.12 -6.43 -31.28
N HIS A 1085 44.17 -6.35 -32.21
CA HIS A 1085 44.18 -5.43 -33.34
C HIS A 1085 43.21 -4.25 -33.16
N LEU A 1086 42.86 -3.92 -31.92
CA LEU A 1086 41.95 -2.83 -31.60
C LEU A 1086 42.58 -1.48 -31.98
N GLU A 1087 41.84 -0.66 -32.73
CA GLU A 1087 42.24 0.68 -33.18
C GLU A 1087 41.55 1.79 -32.38
N GLU A 1088 40.38 1.54 -31.79
CA GLU A 1088 39.62 2.53 -31.02
C GLU A 1088 39.11 1.94 -29.71
N LEU A 1089 39.33 2.65 -28.60
CA LEU A 1089 38.84 2.28 -27.29
C LEU A 1089 38.22 3.50 -26.58
N HIS A 1090 36.94 3.43 -26.27
CA HIS A 1090 36.21 4.49 -25.55
C HIS A 1090 35.74 3.95 -24.20
N LEU A 1091 36.19 4.58 -23.13
CA LEU A 1091 35.86 4.30 -21.73
C LEU A 1091 35.44 5.59 -21.02
N GLU A 1092 34.83 6.52 -21.75
CA GLU A 1092 34.40 7.82 -21.22
C GLU A 1092 33.41 7.63 -20.09
N GLY A 1093 33.48 8.41 -19.00
CA GLY A 1093 32.47 8.38 -17.94
C GLY A 1093 32.47 7.12 -17.07
N CYS A 1094 33.44 6.23 -17.21
CA CYS A 1094 33.52 4.99 -16.44
C CYS A 1094 34.02 5.27 -15.01
N PRO A 1095 33.17 5.20 -13.95
CA PRO A 1095 33.57 5.49 -12.57
C PRO A 1095 34.56 4.44 -12.02
N ALA A 1096 34.65 3.31 -12.72
CA ALA A 1096 35.48 2.15 -12.47
C ALA A 1096 37.00 2.36 -12.60
N LEU A 1097 37.40 3.30 -13.44
CA LEU A 1097 38.73 3.34 -14.01
C LEU A 1097 39.67 4.15 -13.11
N ARG A 1098 40.71 3.53 -12.51
CA ARG A 1098 41.65 4.22 -11.60
C ARG A 1098 43.09 4.33 -12.12
N ASN A 1099 43.75 3.20 -12.37
CA ASN A 1099 45.14 3.15 -12.84
C ASN A 1099 45.34 2.13 -13.97
N PRO A 1100 44.66 2.27 -15.13
CA PRO A 1100 44.72 1.25 -16.17
C PRO A 1100 46.10 1.14 -16.82
N VAL A 1101 46.46 -0.09 -17.20
CA VAL A 1101 47.64 -0.40 -18.01
C VAL A 1101 47.17 -1.05 -19.30
N PHE A 1102 47.52 -0.49 -20.45
CA PHE A 1102 47.11 -0.98 -21.77
C PHE A 1102 48.31 -1.44 -22.60
N LYS A 1103 48.24 -2.65 -23.15
CA LYS A 1103 49.18 -3.21 -24.14
C LYS A 1103 48.50 -3.38 -25.49
N LEU A 1104 48.15 -2.26 -26.12
CA LEU A 1104 47.42 -2.21 -27.39
C LEU A 1104 48.21 -1.39 -28.42
N PRO A 1105 49.23 -1.97 -29.09
CA PRO A 1105 50.17 -1.23 -29.93
C PRO A 1105 49.54 -0.63 -31.20
N ASN A 1106 48.35 -1.11 -31.60
CA ASN A 1106 47.61 -0.67 -32.79
C ASN A 1106 46.54 0.38 -32.49
N LEU A 1107 46.44 0.84 -31.24
CA LEU A 1107 45.43 1.80 -30.81
C LEU A 1107 45.68 3.18 -31.46
N LYS A 1108 44.69 3.70 -32.18
CA LYS A 1108 44.67 5.00 -32.84
C LYS A 1108 43.85 6.02 -32.08
N ARG A 1109 42.76 5.60 -31.42
CA ARG A 1109 41.89 6.47 -30.62
C ARG A 1109 41.68 5.92 -29.22
N LEU A 1110 41.86 6.77 -28.21
CA LEU A 1110 41.60 6.43 -26.81
C LEU A 1110 40.83 7.58 -26.13
N ASN A 1111 39.64 7.28 -25.60
CA ASN A 1111 38.83 8.25 -24.85
C ASN A 1111 38.64 7.79 -23.40
N LEU A 1112 39.17 8.56 -22.46
CA LEU A 1112 39.09 8.37 -21.01
C LEU A 1112 38.46 9.59 -20.29
N SER A 1113 37.78 10.47 -21.02
CA SER A 1113 37.12 11.66 -20.47
C SER A 1113 36.07 11.30 -19.41
N HIS A 1114 35.75 12.23 -18.51
CA HIS A 1114 34.69 12.11 -17.49
C HIS A 1114 34.79 10.91 -16.52
N CYS A 1115 35.93 10.20 -16.45
CA CYS A 1115 36.19 9.18 -15.44
C CYS A 1115 36.55 9.79 -14.08
N SER A 1116 35.62 9.81 -13.14
CA SER A 1116 35.76 10.48 -11.83
C SER A 1116 36.88 9.95 -10.93
N ASN A 1117 37.22 8.65 -11.06
CA ASN A 1117 38.20 7.98 -10.20
C ASN A 1117 39.55 7.71 -10.88
N LEU A 1118 39.76 8.19 -12.12
CA LEU A 1118 41.03 8.00 -12.81
C LEU A 1118 42.13 8.76 -12.03
N VAL A 1119 43.35 8.21 -11.98
CA VAL A 1119 44.48 8.81 -11.25
C VAL A 1119 45.73 8.82 -12.12
N SER A 1120 46.02 7.70 -12.79
CA SER A 1120 47.10 7.58 -13.76
C SER A 1120 46.74 6.55 -14.83
N PHE A 1121 47.48 6.48 -15.93
CA PHE A 1121 47.38 5.37 -16.88
C PHE A 1121 48.77 5.07 -17.47
N LYS A 1122 49.00 3.83 -17.93
CA LYS A 1122 50.25 3.42 -18.57
C LYS A 1122 49.97 2.60 -19.82
N GLY A 1123 50.85 2.65 -20.82
CA GLY A 1123 50.74 1.76 -21.98
C GLY A 1123 51.73 2.06 -23.08
N GLU A 1124 51.78 1.19 -24.08
CA GLU A 1124 52.61 1.32 -25.29
C GLU A 1124 51.72 1.69 -26.48
N TYR A 1125 51.85 2.92 -26.99
CA TYR A 1125 50.89 3.54 -27.91
C TYR A 1125 51.52 4.02 -29.22
N PHE A 1126 52.16 3.13 -29.97
CA PHE A 1126 52.95 3.47 -31.17
C PHE A 1126 52.13 4.09 -32.31
N THR A 1127 50.80 3.95 -32.32
CA THR A 1127 49.92 4.40 -33.41
C THR A 1127 48.86 5.40 -32.99
N LEU A 1128 48.92 5.95 -31.77
CA LEU A 1128 47.87 6.79 -31.20
C LEU A 1128 47.81 8.15 -31.91
N GLN A 1129 46.63 8.49 -32.44
CA GLN A 1129 46.34 9.69 -33.22
C GLN A 1129 45.42 10.65 -32.45
N GLU A 1130 44.47 10.12 -31.68
CA GLU A 1130 43.51 10.91 -30.90
C GLU A 1130 43.45 10.39 -29.47
N PHE A 1131 43.65 11.28 -28.50
CA PHE A 1131 43.56 10.98 -27.07
C PHE A 1131 42.70 12.02 -26.38
N LYS A 1132 41.69 11.58 -25.62
CA LYS A 1132 40.78 12.44 -24.85
C LYS A 1132 40.81 12.06 -23.37
N VAL A 1133 41.05 13.05 -22.52
CA VAL A 1133 40.99 12.96 -21.05
C VAL A 1133 40.59 14.34 -20.50
N ASN A 1134 39.83 14.39 -19.41
CA ASN A 1134 39.42 15.68 -18.81
C ASN A 1134 40.64 16.46 -18.27
N HIS A 1135 40.49 17.77 -18.08
CA HIS A 1135 41.49 18.62 -17.41
C HIS A 1135 41.82 18.08 -16.01
N TYR A 1136 42.97 17.41 -15.89
CA TYR A 1136 43.57 17.00 -14.62
C TYR A 1136 44.36 18.17 -14.01
N SER A 1137 44.20 18.40 -12.71
CA SER A 1137 45.07 19.26 -11.90
C SER A 1137 46.36 18.55 -11.45
N GLY A 1138 46.62 17.32 -11.92
CA GLY A 1138 47.82 16.53 -11.65
C GLY A 1138 48.72 16.40 -12.88
N ARG A 1139 50.04 16.44 -12.69
CA ARG A 1139 51.05 16.30 -13.76
C ARG A 1139 50.88 14.96 -14.49
N ALA A 1140 50.39 15.00 -15.73
CA ALA A 1140 50.47 13.87 -16.64
C ALA A 1140 51.91 13.76 -17.16
N PHE A 1141 52.59 12.64 -16.87
CA PHE A 1141 53.82 12.27 -17.57
C PHE A 1141 53.44 11.39 -18.76
N LEU A 1142 53.44 11.99 -19.95
CA LEU A 1142 53.52 11.25 -21.21
C LEU A 1142 55.00 10.92 -21.42
N ASP A 1143 55.43 9.72 -21.05
CA ASP A 1143 56.72 9.20 -21.47
C ASP A 1143 56.55 8.67 -22.90
N THR A 1144 56.68 9.59 -23.87
CA THR A 1144 56.67 9.24 -25.30
C THR A 1144 58.02 8.64 -25.66
N LYS A 1145 58.07 7.32 -25.78
CA LYS A 1145 59.02 6.64 -26.68
C LYS A 1145 58.30 6.14 -27.92
#